data_AF-A0A4Q5BA85-F1
#
_entry.id   AF-A0A4Q5BA85-F1
#
_cell.length_a   1.000
_cell.length_b   1.000
_cell.length_c   1.000
_cell.angle_alpha   90.00
_cell.angle_beta   90.00
_cell.angle_gamma   90.00
#
_symmetry.space_group_name_H-M   'P 1'
#
loop_
_entity.id
_entity.type
_entity.pdbx_description
1 polymer ?
#
loop_
_entity_poly.entity_id
_entity_poly.type
_entity_poly.pdbx_seq_one_letter_code
_entity_poly.pdbx_strand_id
1 'polypeptide(L)'
;MDYADYEPIQVEGLPAPYIGLFSRLELTFTPPNDGSVVRTMLGKSLALVCERRTKNGPKEPIIHAGYQKAIWELREGHLRWCPSEQRLYRRDADTDDHAGDRYVLNSWHAVKTIEHEYGIENKSQILPAYSETIMREAQRVQWFAQVERGVRIDPLVWVRRDGKVVCLRDEPDLAVTRSFDTHGMSREAIREAERICRWLTVDEASYRNLVRMFATPWLEPFKQLSYVLSGHGGDGKTLIMSQGVLGALGSGQVFPSLNVAQFCENGGYTLNRESMVDAMDGMSFAYDDEAGEVNERMLPWLRGLSTGTPMQARVVGGRYRTVTPTATIVMLTNQGFADSTEKSDRRRFVKVEFHASTGRSYDEYHAIELFVHNHPAALFALSCELWEQYGDEPEIVNLSPARQISDEMYWLISSICANEEQIGQPIASKDEFRKQYHRSIDDSTMTLLGLKNSSTRALGGARQRVVRVDDFDRFNRYRLAVMESEGIDDVVVPPPAPIDGVVETPDVFGFACDFVRADARKVARDWKQLAGSPNVDTSKRPVDAAAYAVVPREGYVVVDMDVPDQGDTGWTLLNQQVGRYGSVAFPATYLVGTPSGGVHAYYRVPEVLAGKLKNAAHPNGMPIDLRVDGKGYVIGAGSHVESGDYRLLDVPGETGIPELSLDMCRWLTNTPGYVLDDPQQPMQPVFSHGGYVRETPKGSPSLAQLMKRGSSGGEPQPDMTPIPPGSRNTDLHAWAYGRAINHQDNLTAIELDLYQRGRASGLDDAEIRTIWGSIMRQLNSTQGRQ
;
A
#
# COMPACT_ATOMS: atom_id res chain seq x y z
N MET A 1 44.25 -9.67 21.46
CA MET A 1 45.47 -8.91 21.14
C MET A 1 46.36 -8.89 22.36
N ASP A 2 47.68 -8.75 22.18
CA ASP A 2 48.59 -8.45 23.28
C ASP A 2 48.51 -6.94 23.55
N TYR A 3 48.00 -6.56 24.72
CA TYR A 3 47.86 -5.16 25.15
C TYR A 3 49.05 -4.68 25.99
N ALA A 4 50.14 -5.46 26.08
CA ALA A 4 51.32 -5.11 26.88
C ALA A 4 51.97 -3.78 26.44
N ASP A 5 51.92 -3.46 25.15
CA ASP A 5 52.48 -2.22 24.57
C ASP A 5 51.39 -1.14 24.28
N TYR A 6 50.17 -1.33 24.77
CA TYR A 6 49.07 -0.38 24.54
C TYR A 6 49.14 0.80 25.51
N GLU A 7 49.37 2.00 24.96
CA GLU A 7 49.31 3.27 25.70
C GLU A 7 48.02 4.03 25.34
N PRO A 8 47.13 4.29 26.33
CA PRO A 8 45.97 5.16 26.14
C PRO A 8 46.36 6.61 25.85
N ILE A 9 45.56 7.30 25.04
CA ILE A 9 45.65 8.73 24.77
C ILE A 9 45.56 9.49 26.09
N GLN A 10 46.55 10.33 26.38
CA GLN A 10 46.46 11.25 27.50
C GLN A 10 45.44 12.34 27.21
N VAL A 11 44.46 12.50 28.09
CA VAL A 11 43.40 13.50 27.95
C VAL A 11 43.43 14.46 29.13
N GLU A 12 43.55 15.74 28.82
CA GLU A 12 43.55 16.83 29.78
C GLU A 12 42.20 16.88 30.52
N GLY A 13 42.22 16.86 31.85
CA GLY A 13 41.01 16.85 32.68
C GLY A 13 40.47 15.47 33.09
N LEU A 14 41.06 14.36 32.62
CA LEU A 14 40.76 13.03 33.17
C LEU A 14 41.58 12.75 34.45
N PRO A 15 41.00 12.10 35.47
CA PRO A 15 41.73 11.66 36.65
C PRO A 15 42.87 10.71 36.30
N ALA A 16 44.02 10.85 36.98
CA ALA A 16 45.19 9.97 36.83
C ALA A 16 44.87 8.44 36.85
N PRO A 17 43.87 7.95 37.61
CA PRO A 17 43.44 6.55 37.57
C PRO A 17 42.92 6.05 36.22
N TYR A 18 42.51 6.92 35.29
CA TYR A 18 41.99 6.52 33.98
C TYR A 18 43.04 5.83 33.10
N ILE A 19 44.30 6.29 33.15
CA ILE A 19 45.41 5.79 32.33
C ILE A 19 45.64 4.29 32.57
N GLY A 20 45.36 3.79 33.77
CA GLY A 20 45.53 2.38 34.13
C GLY A 20 44.27 1.51 33.94
N LEU A 21 43.12 2.05 33.52
CA LEU A 21 41.88 1.26 33.46
C LEU A 21 41.94 0.14 32.41
N PHE A 22 42.47 0.43 31.22
CA PHE A 22 42.56 -0.55 30.13
C PHE A 22 43.36 -1.81 30.53
N SER A 23 44.41 -1.66 31.34
CA SER A 23 45.27 -2.75 31.78
C SER A 23 44.83 -3.43 33.09
N ARG A 24 44.03 -2.77 33.93
CA ARG A 24 43.68 -3.26 35.28
C ARG A 24 42.33 -3.97 35.39
N LEU A 25 41.50 -3.91 34.35
CA LEU A 25 40.22 -4.61 34.33
C LEU A 25 40.44 -6.10 34.04
N GLU A 26 39.96 -6.96 34.95
CA GLU A 26 40.15 -8.42 34.90
C GLU A 26 38.88 -9.18 35.30
N LEU A 27 38.69 -10.37 34.72
CA LEU A 27 37.60 -11.26 35.13
C LEU A 27 37.86 -11.83 36.53
N THR A 28 36.79 -12.04 37.28
CA THR A 28 36.81 -12.64 38.61
C THR A 28 35.77 -13.74 38.74
N PHE A 29 35.95 -14.63 39.70
CA PHE A 29 34.95 -15.64 40.08
C PHE A 29 33.94 -15.11 41.12
N THR A 30 34.15 -13.89 41.64
CA THR A 30 33.25 -13.26 42.60
C THR A 30 31.89 -12.94 41.93
N PRO A 31 30.75 -13.27 42.56
CA PRO A 31 29.44 -12.92 42.00
C PRO A 31 29.21 -11.40 42.01
N PRO A 32 28.32 -10.86 41.14
CA PRO A 32 28.12 -9.41 40.90
C PRO A 32 27.53 -8.58 42.06
N ASN A 33 27.60 -9.06 43.29
CA ASN A 33 26.74 -8.61 44.39
C ASN A 33 27.46 -7.59 45.29
N ASP A 34 28.73 -7.28 45.03
CA ASP A 34 29.65 -6.58 45.95
C ASP A 34 29.93 -5.11 45.58
N GLY A 35 29.13 -4.48 44.70
CA GLY A 35 29.32 -3.08 44.24
C GLY A 35 30.65 -2.79 43.49
N SER A 36 31.54 -3.79 43.46
CA SER A 36 32.89 -3.78 42.89
C SER A 36 33.04 -4.76 41.72
N VAL A 37 31.93 -5.37 41.29
CA VAL A 37 31.89 -6.39 40.24
C VAL A 37 30.64 -6.17 39.36
N VAL A 38 30.78 -6.32 38.05
CA VAL A 38 29.66 -6.27 37.10
C VAL A 38 29.65 -7.47 36.16
N ARG A 39 28.50 -7.79 35.55
CA ARG A 39 28.41 -8.84 34.51
C ARG A 39 28.83 -8.31 33.15
N THR A 40 29.72 -9.05 32.50
CA THR A 40 30.04 -8.93 31.06
C THR A 40 28.91 -9.51 30.20
N MET A 41 28.95 -9.27 28.88
CA MET A 41 27.96 -9.85 27.94
C MET A 41 28.00 -11.38 27.90
N LEU A 42 29.18 -11.97 28.11
CA LEU A 42 29.40 -13.41 28.23
C LEU A 42 28.90 -14.01 29.57
N GLY A 43 28.20 -13.22 30.40
CA GLY A 43 27.78 -13.64 31.73
C GLY A 43 28.92 -13.79 32.74
N LYS A 44 30.18 -13.53 32.39
CA LYS A 44 31.32 -13.59 33.33
C LYS A 44 31.36 -12.35 34.24
N SER A 45 31.84 -12.52 35.47
CA SER A 45 32.02 -11.41 36.41
C SER A 45 33.30 -10.63 36.10
N LEU A 46 33.19 -9.32 35.97
CA LEU A 46 34.28 -8.36 35.75
C LEU A 46 34.56 -7.60 37.04
N ALA A 47 35.79 -7.65 37.54
CA ALA A 47 36.21 -6.86 38.69
C ALA A 47 36.41 -5.40 38.28
N LEU A 48 35.69 -4.50 38.94
CA LEU A 48 35.87 -3.06 38.76
C LEU A 48 37.15 -2.58 39.45
N VAL A 49 37.78 -1.60 38.85
CA VAL A 49 38.83 -0.84 39.50
C VAL A 49 38.16 0.08 40.53
N CYS A 50 38.57 -0.10 41.78
CA CYS A 50 38.02 0.61 42.93
C CYS A 50 39.13 1.25 43.76
N GLU A 51 38.78 2.33 44.46
CA GLU A 51 39.61 2.98 45.46
C GLU A 51 38.99 2.88 46.85
N ARG A 52 39.82 3.10 47.88
CA ARG A 52 39.37 3.24 49.27
C ARG A 52 39.69 4.66 49.72
N ARG A 53 38.65 5.43 50.07
CA ARG A 53 38.83 6.79 50.60
C ARG A 53 39.45 6.83 52.00
N THR A 54 39.35 5.74 52.76
CA THR A 54 40.00 5.56 54.08
C THR A 54 40.48 4.13 54.25
N LYS A 55 41.47 3.87 55.12
CA LYS A 55 42.05 2.53 55.36
C LYS A 55 41.00 1.43 55.62
N ASN A 56 39.88 1.79 56.25
CA ASN A 56 38.78 0.88 56.62
C ASN A 56 37.46 1.19 55.89
N GLY A 57 37.46 2.13 54.93
CA GLY A 57 36.25 2.53 54.20
C GLY A 57 35.81 1.50 53.15
N PRO A 58 34.55 1.62 52.65
CA PRO A 58 34.07 0.79 51.56
C PRO A 58 34.94 0.97 50.31
N LYS A 59 35.06 -0.11 49.53
CA LYS A 59 35.78 -0.09 48.24
C LYS A 59 34.80 0.44 47.20
N GLU A 60 35.04 1.62 46.67
CA GLU A 60 34.14 2.27 45.70
C GLU A 60 34.79 2.29 44.32
N PRO A 61 34.04 2.03 43.23
CA PRO A 61 34.56 2.18 41.87
C PRO A 61 35.19 3.56 41.65
N ILE A 62 36.37 3.61 41.03
CA ILE A 62 37.07 4.89 40.76
C ILE A 62 36.24 5.80 39.84
N ILE A 63 35.42 5.17 38.99
CA ILE A 63 34.43 5.79 38.11
C ILE A 63 33.21 4.87 38.01
N HIS A 64 32.09 5.40 37.50
CA HIS A 64 30.86 4.63 37.31
C HIS A 64 31.12 3.30 36.58
N ALA A 65 30.48 2.23 37.04
CA ALA A 65 30.70 0.89 36.52
C ALA A 65 30.42 0.76 35.01
N GLY A 66 29.45 1.53 34.51
CA GLY A 66 29.12 1.61 33.09
C GLY A 66 30.30 2.03 32.20
N TYR A 67 31.08 3.05 32.61
CA TYR A 67 32.27 3.47 31.84
C TYR A 67 33.37 2.40 31.84
N GLN A 68 33.59 1.74 32.99
CA GLN A 68 34.57 0.64 33.07
C GLN A 68 34.14 -0.55 32.21
N LYS A 69 32.85 -0.85 32.17
CA LYS A 69 32.29 -1.89 31.30
C LYS A 69 32.42 -1.53 29.81
N ALA A 70 32.20 -0.27 29.43
CA ALA A 70 32.41 0.19 28.05
C ALA A 70 33.88 0.06 27.62
N ILE A 71 34.83 0.43 28.49
CA ILE A 71 36.27 0.26 28.24
C ILE A 71 36.63 -1.23 28.08
N TRP A 72 36.10 -2.09 28.94
CA TRP A 72 36.26 -3.53 28.82
C TRP A 72 35.72 -4.04 27.48
N GLU A 73 34.49 -3.69 27.11
CA GLU A 73 33.89 -4.14 25.86
C GLU A 73 34.61 -3.57 24.63
N LEU A 74 35.17 -2.36 24.69
CA LEU A 74 36.05 -1.84 23.64
C LEU A 74 37.31 -2.70 23.49
N ARG A 75 37.95 -3.03 24.61
CA ARG A 75 39.16 -3.86 24.64
C ARG A 75 38.90 -5.29 24.16
N GLU A 76 37.79 -5.89 24.54
CA GLU A 76 37.43 -7.25 24.08
C GLU A 76 36.82 -7.25 22.66
N GLY A 77 36.73 -6.09 22.00
CA GLY A 77 36.25 -5.97 20.63
C GLY A 77 34.74 -6.18 20.50
N HIS A 78 33.98 -5.88 21.55
CA HIS A 78 32.51 -5.92 21.64
C HIS A 78 31.85 -4.54 21.52
N LEU A 79 32.64 -3.47 21.66
CA LEU A 79 32.28 -2.10 21.32
C LEU A 79 33.24 -1.63 20.23
N ARG A 80 32.71 -1.26 19.07
CA ARG A 80 33.51 -0.94 17.87
C ARG A 80 33.05 0.37 17.26
N TRP A 81 33.97 1.11 16.65
CA TRP A 81 33.64 2.34 15.91
C TRP A 81 33.23 2.01 14.48
N CYS A 82 32.26 2.74 13.94
CA CYS A 82 31.85 2.67 12.54
C CYS A 82 32.29 3.96 11.82
N PRO A 83 33.37 3.92 11.01
CA PRO A 83 33.89 5.11 10.33
C PRO A 83 32.88 5.79 9.39
N SER A 84 32.03 5.01 8.70
CA SER A 84 31.08 5.56 7.74
C SER A 84 29.94 6.32 8.40
N GLU A 85 29.51 5.90 9.58
CA GLU A 85 28.38 6.50 10.29
C GLU A 85 28.80 7.37 11.47
N GLN A 86 30.11 7.46 11.74
CA GLN A 86 30.71 8.27 12.80
C GLN A 86 30.06 8.01 14.16
N ARG A 87 29.79 6.74 14.47
CA ARG A 87 29.15 6.31 15.72
C ARG A 87 29.71 4.98 16.22
N LEU A 88 29.51 4.72 17.51
CA LEU A 88 29.85 3.43 18.13
C LEU A 88 28.75 2.40 17.88
N TYR A 89 29.15 1.13 17.82
CA TYR A 89 28.29 -0.03 17.73
C TYR A 89 28.66 -1.03 18.81
N ARG A 90 27.66 -1.61 19.44
CA ARG A 90 27.83 -2.62 20.47
C ARG A 90 27.28 -3.94 19.95
N ARG A 91 27.99 -5.02 20.25
CA ARG A 91 27.59 -6.39 19.88
C ARG A 91 26.43 -6.83 20.76
N ASP A 92 25.46 -7.51 20.16
CA ASP A 92 24.29 -7.98 20.90
C ASP A 92 24.65 -9.16 21.80
N ALA A 93 24.10 -9.15 23.01
CA ALA A 93 24.21 -10.25 23.94
C ALA A 93 23.04 -11.21 23.74
N ASP A 94 23.29 -12.49 23.95
CA ASP A 94 22.24 -13.49 24.10
C ASP A 94 21.43 -13.22 25.38
N THR A 95 20.20 -12.76 25.19
CA THR A 95 19.25 -12.46 26.26
C THR A 95 18.20 -13.54 26.46
N ASP A 96 18.21 -14.57 25.62
CA ASP A 96 17.19 -15.62 25.63
C ASP A 96 17.38 -16.53 26.84
N ASP A 97 16.26 -17.02 27.36
CA ASP A 97 16.25 -17.98 28.47
C ASP A 97 16.35 -19.40 27.90
N HIS A 98 17.58 -19.90 27.77
CA HIS A 98 17.84 -21.28 27.36
C HIS A 98 18.87 -21.96 28.26
N ALA A 99 18.85 -23.30 28.23
CA ALA A 99 19.77 -24.11 29.00
C ALA A 99 21.16 -24.12 28.33
N GLY A 100 22.14 -23.43 28.92
CA GLY A 100 23.52 -23.41 28.42
C GLY A 100 24.30 -22.17 28.86
N ASP A 101 25.52 -22.05 28.35
CA ASP A 101 26.29 -20.80 28.44
C ASP A 101 25.66 -19.76 27.51
N ARG A 102 25.68 -18.47 27.91
CA ARG A 102 25.28 -17.37 27.02
C ARG A 102 26.32 -17.18 25.93
N TYR A 103 25.88 -17.10 24.69
CA TYR A 103 26.76 -16.87 23.55
C TYR A 103 26.78 -15.38 23.18
N VAL A 104 27.74 -14.97 22.36
CA VAL A 104 27.74 -13.62 21.77
C VAL A 104 27.15 -13.72 20.38
N LEU A 105 26.16 -12.89 20.09
CA LEU A 105 25.53 -12.89 18.78
C LEU A 105 26.44 -12.21 17.75
N ASN A 106 26.32 -12.56 16.48
CA ASN A 106 27.05 -11.88 15.40
C ASN A 106 26.41 -10.55 14.98
N SER A 107 25.31 -10.17 15.64
CA SER A 107 24.59 -8.93 15.41
C SER A 107 25.11 -7.78 16.27
N TRP A 108 24.85 -6.57 15.78
CA TRP A 108 25.37 -5.32 16.31
C TRP A 108 24.30 -4.22 16.20
N HIS A 109 24.22 -3.35 17.20
CA HIS A 109 23.35 -2.17 17.18
C HIS A 109 24.13 -0.88 17.40
N ALA A 110 23.61 0.21 16.83
CA ALA A 110 24.17 1.54 16.98
C ALA A 110 23.97 2.05 18.42
N VAL A 111 25.04 2.54 19.03
CA VAL A 111 25.04 3.16 20.36
C VAL A 111 24.63 4.63 20.24
N LYS A 112 23.52 5.00 20.87
CA LYS A 112 23.03 6.40 20.89
C LYS A 112 23.93 7.30 21.73
N THR A 113 24.18 6.91 22.97
CA THR A 113 25.19 7.49 23.87
C THR A 113 25.72 6.39 24.77
N ILE A 114 26.98 6.51 25.21
CA ILE A 114 27.59 5.55 26.15
C ILE A 114 26.81 5.56 27.48
N GLU A 115 26.36 6.72 27.93
CA GLU A 115 25.61 6.85 29.18
C GLU A 115 24.29 6.06 29.13
N HIS A 116 23.54 6.16 28.04
CA HIS A 116 22.29 5.43 27.87
C HIS A 116 22.55 3.92 27.76
N GLU A 117 23.52 3.53 26.93
CA GLU A 117 23.84 2.14 26.65
C GLU A 117 24.33 1.37 27.88
N TYR A 118 25.09 2.04 28.74
CA TYR A 118 25.71 1.44 29.92
C TYR A 118 25.04 1.86 31.25
N GLY A 119 23.81 2.38 31.20
CA GLY A 119 22.98 2.63 32.39
C GLY A 119 23.50 3.71 33.34
N ILE A 120 24.05 4.80 32.82
CA ILE A 120 24.60 5.93 33.58
C ILE A 120 23.53 7.03 33.66
N GLU A 121 22.55 6.84 34.54
CA GLU A 121 21.35 7.69 34.59
C GLU A 121 21.54 8.98 35.41
N ASN A 122 22.40 8.94 36.42
CA ASN A 122 22.51 10.03 37.40
C ASN A 122 23.36 11.18 36.85
N LYS A 123 22.79 12.38 36.71
CA LYS A 123 23.47 13.55 36.10
C LYS A 123 24.79 13.93 36.78
N SER A 124 24.92 13.69 38.09
CA SER A 124 26.15 13.94 38.84
C SER A 124 27.28 12.93 38.53
N GLN A 125 26.94 11.80 37.91
CA GLN A 125 27.87 10.73 37.51
C GLN A 125 28.20 10.76 36.01
N ILE A 126 27.44 11.52 35.22
CA ILE A 126 27.69 11.73 33.79
C ILE A 126 28.93 12.62 33.64
N LEU A 127 29.96 12.08 33.00
CA LEU A 127 31.25 12.75 32.81
C LEU A 127 31.63 12.68 31.32
N PRO A 128 31.26 13.70 30.51
CA PRO A 128 31.43 13.68 29.04
C PRO A 128 32.86 13.38 28.57
N ALA A 129 33.87 13.80 29.34
CA ALA A 129 35.28 13.54 29.04
C ALA A 129 35.60 12.03 28.89
N TYR A 130 34.92 11.15 29.63
CA TYR A 130 35.12 9.70 29.50
C TYR A 130 34.54 9.17 28.19
N SER A 131 33.32 9.59 27.85
CA SER A 131 32.66 9.20 26.60
C SER A 131 33.42 9.69 25.37
N GLU A 132 33.89 10.93 25.40
CA GLU A 132 34.74 11.49 24.35
C GLU A 132 36.06 10.71 24.20
N THR A 133 36.64 10.26 25.32
CA THR A 133 37.91 9.52 25.28
C THR A 133 37.72 8.09 24.77
N ILE A 134 36.67 7.39 25.21
CA ILE A 134 36.31 6.06 24.68
C ILE A 134 36.08 6.16 23.15
N MET A 135 35.39 7.20 22.70
CA MET A 135 35.17 7.44 21.27
C MET A 135 36.47 7.69 20.51
N ARG A 136 37.39 8.50 21.06
CA ARG A 136 38.71 8.75 20.45
C ARG A 136 39.56 7.48 20.39
N GLU A 137 39.56 6.66 21.43
CA GLU A 137 40.30 5.39 21.43
C GLU A 137 39.76 4.42 20.39
N ALA A 138 38.43 4.27 20.32
CA ALA A 138 37.78 3.36 19.39
C ALA A 138 38.11 3.64 17.91
N GLN A 139 38.53 4.85 17.57
CA GLN A 139 38.96 5.24 16.22
C GLN A 139 40.37 4.73 15.84
N ARG A 140 41.16 4.21 16.79
CA ARG A 140 42.53 3.70 16.56
C ARG A 140 42.49 2.31 15.93
N VAL A 141 42.38 2.27 14.61
CA VAL A 141 42.28 1.05 13.79
C VAL A 141 43.42 0.04 14.00
N GLN A 142 44.59 0.50 14.45
CA GLN A 142 45.73 -0.37 14.77
C GLN A 142 45.54 -1.19 16.06
N TRP A 143 44.59 -0.79 16.91
CA TRP A 143 44.31 -1.42 18.21
C TRP A 143 42.90 -1.98 18.32
N PHE A 144 41.93 -1.38 17.62
CA PHE A 144 40.52 -1.74 17.75
C PHE A 144 39.90 -2.04 16.39
N ALA A 145 39.28 -3.22 16.30
CA ALA A 145 38.50 -3.61 15.14
C ALA A 145 37.32 -2.65 14.96
N GLN A 146 36.95 -2.43 13.70
CA GLN A 146 35.90 -1.49 13.32
C GLN A 146 34.63 -2.25 12.91
N VAL A 147 33.50 -1.54 12.91
CA VAL A 147 32.29 -1.97 12.21
C VAL A 147 32.34 -1.43 10.80
N GLU A 148 32.03 -2.30 9.85
CA GLU A 148 31.93 -1.94 8.46
C GLU A 148 30.49 -1.71 8.05
N ARG A 149 30.27 -0.79 7.11
CA ARG A 149 28.95 -0.64 6.51
C ARG A 149 28.66 -1.83 5.61
N GLY A 150 27.61 -2.56 5.92
CA GLY A 150 27.28 -3.81 5.26
C GLY A 150 26.10 -4.55 5.90
N VAL A 151 25.79 -5.70 5.31
CA VAL A 151 24.68 -6.58 5.70
C VAL A 151 25.21 -7.97 5.97
N ARG A 152 24.81 -8.57 7.09
CA ARG A 152 25.06 -9.97 7.45
C ARG A 152 23.75 -10.73 7.48
N ILE A 153 23.74 -11.86 6.78
CA ILE A 153 22.69 -12.89 6.84
C ILE A 153 23.46 -14.20 6.87
N ASP A 154 23.73 -14.70 8.08
CA ASP A 154 24.70 -15.77 8.28
C ASP A 154 24.41 -16.99 7.38
N PRO A 155 25.45 -17.59 6.76
CA PRO A 155 26.90 -17.30 6.92
C PRO A 155 27.44 -16.24 5.94
N LEU A 156 26.57 -15.50 5.25
CA LEU A 156 26.95 -14.57 4.19
C LEU A 156 27.04 -13.13 4.72
N VAL A 157 28.08 -12.41 4.28
CA VAL A 157 28.29 -11.02 4.65
C VAL A 157 28.57 -10.19 3.41
N TRP A 158 27.75 -9.17 3.14
CA TRP A 158 27.92 -8.24 2.04
C TRP A 158 28.49 -6.92 2.53
N VAL A 159 29.65 -6.55 2.00
CA VAL A 159 30.38 -5.32 2.33
C VAL A 159 30.96 -4.71 1.05
N ARG A 160 31.36 -3.43 1.12
CA ARG A 160 32.08 -2.80 0.01
C ARG A 160 33.58 -3.03 0.10
N ARG A 161 34.17 -3.47 -1.01
CA ARG A 161 35.62 -3.57 -1.24
C ARG A 161 35.94 -2.94 -2.59
N ASP A 162 36.92 -2.05 -2.63
CA ASP A 162 37.34 -1.35 -3.85
C ASP A 162 36.17 -0.71 -4.64
N GLY A 163 35.22 -0.13 -3.89
CA GLY A 163 34.04 0.53 -4.46
C GLY A 163 32.90 -0.40 -4.90
N LYS A 164 33.05 -1.72 -4.81
CA LYS A 164 32.02 -2.71 -5.21
C LYS A 164 31.51 -3.51 -4.03
N VAL A 165 30.25 -3.95 -4.10
CA VAL A 165 29.68 -4.89 -3.13
C VAL A 165 30.22 -6.29 -3.44
N VAL A 166 30.70 -6.98 -2.41
CA VAL A 166 31.17 -8.37 -2.48
C VAL A 166 30.53 -9.22 -1.39
N CYS A 167 30.24 -10.49 -1.70
CA CYS A 167 29.78 -11.47 -0.72
C CYS A 167 30.99 -12.23 -0.12
N LEU A 168 31.18 -12.10 1.19
CA LEU A 168 32.14 -12.86 1.99
C LEU A 168 31.42 -14.02 2.69
N ARG A 169 32.18 -15.08 2.99
CA ARG A 169 31.68 -16.29 3.65
C ARG A 169 32.59 -16.66 4.79
N ASP A 170 32.01 -17.25 5.84
CA ASP A 170 32.75 -17.78 6.99
C ASP A 170 33.60 -16.71 7.71
N GLU A 171 33.05 -15.51 7.83
CA GLU A 171 33.65 -14.36 8.52
C GLU A 171 32.97 -14.16 9.89
N PRO A 172 33.27 -14.96 10.94
CA PRO A 172 32.52 -14.92 12.20
C PRO A 172 32.73 -13.65 13.04
N ASP A 173 33.85 -12.93 12.84
CA ASP A 173 34.19 -11.74 13.63
C ASP A 173 34.04 -10.42 12.87
N LEU A 174 33.63 -10.46 11.59
CA LEU A 174 33.39 -9.25 10.80
C LEU A 174 32.13 -8.52 11.29
N ALA A 175 32.31 -7.40 11.96
CA ALA A 175 31.19 -6.59 12.45
C ALA A 175 30.62 -5.74 11.30
N VAL A 176 29.31 -5.81 11.10
CA VAL A 176 28.61 -5.00 10.08
C VAL A 176 27.44 -4.23 10.67
N THR A 177 27.09 -3.11 10.02
CA THR A 177 26.03 -2.19 10.44
C THR A 177 24.65 -2.82 10.53
N ARG A 178 24.38 -3.91 9.79
CA ARG A 178 23.11 -4.63 9.86
C ARG A 178 23.30 -6.14 9.82
N SER A 179 22.67 -6.82 10.77
CA SER A 179 22.50 -8.27 10.75
C SER A 179 21.01 -8.61 10.73
N PHE A 180 20.65 -9.65 9.98
CA PHE A 180 19.28 -10.16 9.94
C PHE A 180 19.19 -11.55 10.56
N ASP A 181 18.02 -11.84 11.12
CA ASP A 181 17.66 -13.19 11.53
C ASP A 181 17.63 -14.13 10.31
N THR A 182 18.25 -15.29 10.44
CA THR A 182 18.30 -16.33 9.42
C THR A 182 17.14 -17.31 9.53
N HIS A 183 16.15 -17.06 10.40
CA HIS A 183 14.96 -17.89 10.54
C HIS A 183 14.28 -18.13 9.19
N GLY A 184 13.98 -19.41 8.93
CA GLY A 184 13.36 -19.85 7.67
C GLY A 184 14.23 -19.68 6.41
N MET A 185 15.46 -19.16 6.50
CA MET A 185 16.23 -18.81 5.31
C MET A 185 16.75 -20.05 4.56
N SER A 186 16.55 -20.03 3.25
CA SER A 186 17.03 -21.03 2.29
C SER A 186 17.21 -20.39 0.91
N ARG A 187 17.86 -21.08 -0.03
CA ARG A 187 17.91 -20.60 -1.42
C ARG A 187 16.52 -20.58 -2.06
N GLU A 188 15.66 -21.50 -1.65
CA GLU A 188 14.27 -21.58 -2.07
C GLU A 188 13.49 -20.35 -1.59
N ALA A 189 13.71 -19.90 -0.35
CA ALA A 189 13.11 -18.67 0.16
C ALA A 189 13.54 -17.44 -0.66
N ILE A 190 14.82 -17.33 -1.04
CA ILE A 190 15.31 -16.23 -1.88
C ILE A 190 14.66 -16.27 -3.28
N ARG A 191 14.52 -17.46 -3.88
CA ARG A 191 13.82 -17.63 -5.17
C ARG A 191 12.33 -17.28 -5.08
N GLU A 192 11.69 -17.59 -3.97
CA GLU A 192 10.28 -17.24 -3.76
C GLU A 192 10.11 -15.73 -3.55
N ALA A 193 11.01 -15.09 -2.79
CA ALA A 193 11.09 -13.63 -2.70
C ALA A 193 11.25 -12.98 -4.09
N GLU A 194 12.07 -13.57 -4.97
CA GLU A 194 12.22 -13.11 -6.35
C GLU A 194 10.90 -13.20 -7.13
N ARG A 195 10.20 -14.34 -7.05
CA ARG A 195 8.89 -14.53 -7.70
C ARG A 195 7.87 -13.53 -7.19
N ILE A 196 7.82 -13.29 -5.88
CA ILE A 196 6.90 -12.31 -5.28
C ILE A 196 7.20 -10.90 -5.80
N CYS A 197 8.46 -10.47 -5.79
CA CYS A 197 8.82 -9.15 -6.30
C CYS A 197 8.46 -8.99 -7.78
N ARG A 198 8.72 -10.00 -8.61
CA ARG A 198 8.33 -10.01 -10.03
C ARG A 198 6.82 -9.98 -10.21
N TRP A 199 6.08 -10.73 -9.40
CA TRP A 199 4.62 -10.77 -9.44
C TRP A 199 4.02 -9.42 -9.05
N LEU A 200 4.63 -8.67 -8.13
CA LEU A 200 4.14 -7.36 -7.72
C LEU A 200 4.36 -6.26 -8.79
N THR A 201 5.45 -6.34 -9.56
CA THR A 201 5.89 -5.26 -10.46
C THR A 201 5.58 -5.52 -11.93
N VAL A 202 5.36 -4.46 -12.71
CA VAL A 202 4.92 -4.59 -14.13
C VAL A 202 6.00 -5.08 -15.11
N ASP A 203 7.28 -4.85 -14.79
CA ASP A 203 8.41 -5.16 -15.68
C ASP A 203 9.70 -5.46 -14.90
N GLU A 204 10.71 -5.95 -15.62
CA GLU A 204 12.04 -6.27 -15.07
C GLU A 204 12.73 -5.06 -14.41
N ALA A 205 12.54 -3.87 -14.97
CA ALA A 205 13.19 -2.66 -14.49
C ALA A 205 12.63 -2.27 -13.10
N SER A 206 11.30 -2.30 -12.97
CA SER A 206 10.56 -2.07 -11.73
C SER A 206 10.88 -3.16 -10.71
N TYR A 207 10.91 -4.42 -11.12
CA TYR A 207 11.36 -5.54 -10.27
C TYR A 207 12.75 -5.29 -9.67
N ARG A 208 13.75 -4.98 -10.51
CA ARG A 208 15.13 -4.74 -10.05
C ARG A 208 15.21 -3.53 -9.13
N ASN A 209 14.48 -2.47 -9.44
CA ASN A 209 14.41 -1.29 -8.59
C ASN A 209 13.76 -1.58 -7.24
N LEU A 210 12.66 -2.36 -7.21
CA LEU A 210 12.02 -2.81 -5.97
C LEU A 210 13.00 -3.62 -5.12
N VAL A 211 13.64 -4.62 -5.73
CA VAL A 211 14.62 -5.46 -5.03
C VAL A 211 15.79 -4.64 -4.51
N ARG A 212 16.32 -3.69 -5.29
CA ARG A 212 17.45 -2.82 -4.88
C ARG A 212 17.14 -2.04 -3.60
N MET A 213 15.90 -1.63 -3.40
CA MET A 213 15.44 -0.82 -2.27
C MET A 213 15.86 -1.40 -0.92
N PHE A 214 15.63 -2.70 -0.69
CA PHE A 214 15.74 -3.31 0.64
C PHE A 214 17.14 -3.18 1.28
N ALA A 215 18.22 -3.39 0.54
CA ALA A 215 19.59 -3.28 1.07
C ALA A 215 20.23 -1.89 0.88
N THR A 216 19.52 -0.93 0.28
CA THR A 216 20.03 0.44 0.00
C THR A 216 20.65 1.11 1.22
N PRO A 217 20.03 1.11 2.44
CA PRO A 217 20.56 1.85 3.58
C PRO A 217 22.01 1.47 3.96
N TRP A 218 22.40 0.23 3.70
CA TRP A 218 23.70 -0.32 4.10
C TRP A 218 24.64 -0.57 2.92
N LEU A 219 24.11 -0.82 1.72
CA LEU A 219 24.93 -1.15 0.58
C LEU A 219 25.18 0.02 -0.36
N GLU A 220 24.34 1.05 -0.44
CA GLU A 220 24.56 2.20 -1.34
C GLU A 220 25.87 2.95 -1.02
N PRO A 221 26.72 3.40 -1.98
CA PRO A 221 28.04 3.95 -1.65
C PRO A 221 27.99 5.28 -0.87
N PHE A 222 27.02 6.11 -1.18
CA PHE A 222 26.70 7.36 -0.50
C PHE A 222 25.22 7.63 -0.70
N LYS A 223 24.59 8.30 0.25
CA LYS A 223 23.15 8.54 0.22
C LYS A 223 22.73 9.38 -1.00
N GLN A 224 21.96 8.79 -1.91
CA GLN A 224 21.40 9.47 -3.09
C GLN A 224 20.04 8.92 -3.53
N LEU A 225 19.74 7.64 -3.26
CA LEU A 225 18.55 6.96 -3.76
C LEU A 225 17.36 7.13 -2.81
N SER A 226 16.24 7.53 -3.40
CA SER A 226 14.91 7.55 -2.82
C SER A 226 13.96 6.83 -3.77
N TYR A 227 13.05 6.04 -3.24
CA TYR A 227 12.19 5.16 -4.03
C TYR A 227 10.79 5.75 -4.15
N VAL A 228 10.22 5.63 -5.34
CA VAL A 228 8.83 6.00 -5.62
C VAL A 228 8.14 4.74 -6.11
N LEU A 229 7.29 4.18 -5.25
CA LEU A 229 6.44 3.03 -5.56
C LEU A 229 5.13 3.58 -6.09
N SER A 230 4.85 3.35 -7.37
CA SER A 230 3.63 3.79 -8.03
C SER A 230 2.75 2.62 -8.40
N GLY A 231 1.43 2.83 -8.36
CA GLY A 231 0.46 1.83 -8.78
C GLY A 231 -0.98 2.20 -8.44
N HIS A 232 -1.85 1.21 -8.29
CA HIS A 232 -3.27 1.41 -7.95
C HIS A 232 -3.52 1.16 -6.46
N GLY A 233 -4.73 1.48 -5.97
CA GLY A 233 -5.15 1.03 -4.64
C GLY A 233 -5.13 -0.49 -4.54
N GLY A 234 -4.54 -1.02 -3.46
CA GLY A 234 -4.55 -2.46 -3.15
C GLY A 234 -3.56 -3.32 -3.97
N ASP A 235 -2.57 -2.72 -4.61
CA ASP A 235 -1.52 -3.41 -5.40
C ASP A 235 -0.36 -4.01 -4.58
N GLY A 236 -0.41 -3.88 -3.25
CA GLY A 236 0.60 -4.43 -2.35
C GLY A 236 1.78 -3.50 -2.03
N LYS A 237 1.77 -2.22 -2.45
CA LYS A 237 2.79 -1.24 -2.05
C LYS A 237 2.93 -1.13 -0.52
N THR A 238 1.81 -0.90 0.15
CA THR A 238 1.77 -0.77 1.62
C THR A 238 2.16 -2.07 2.29
N LEU A 239 1.73 -3.22 1.76
CA LEU A 239 2.09 -4.54 2.28
C LEU A 239 3.61 -4.75 2.31
N ILE A 240 4.32 -4.37 1.24
CA ILE A 240 5.78 -4.49 1.20
C ILE A 240 6.45 -3.61 2.26
N MET A 241 5.97 -2.39 2.46
CA MET A 241 6.58 -1.50 3.47
C MET A 241 6.19 -1.88 4.90
N SER A 242 4.94 -2.26 5.16
CA SER A 242 4.45 -2.58 6.50
C SER A 242 4.90 -3.96 6.96
N GLN A 243 4.83 -4.98 6.10
CA GLN A 243 5.21 -6.35 6.45
C GLN A 243 6.66 -6.66 6.06
N GLY A 244 7.06 -6.33 4.83
CA GLY A 244 8.40 -6.65 4.33
C GLY A 244 9.52 -5.80 4.93
N VAL A 245 9.29 -4.50 5.14
CA VAL A 245 10.31 -3.59 5.70
C VAL A 245 10.10 -3.37 7.19
N LEU A 246 8.94 -2.87 7.62
CA LEU A 246 8.66 -2.60 9.02
C LEU A 246 8.57 -3.90 9.84
N GLY A 247 7.95 -4.96 9.33
CA GLY A 247 7.90 -6.27 9.99
C GLY A 247 9.29 -6.87 10.23
N ALA A 248 10.19 -6.79 9.24
CA ALA A 248 11.55 -7.34 9.35
C ALA A 248 12.54 -6.48 10.16
N LEU A 249 12.34 -5.15 10.20
CA LEU A 249 13.28 -4.21 10.83
C LEU A 249 12.79 -3.68 12.18
N GLY A 250 11.47 -3.61 12.40
CA GLY A 250 10.84 -3.01 13.56
C GLY A 250 10.77 -1.47 13.54
N SER A 251 9.94 -0.91 14.42
CA SER A 251 9.73 0.55 14.56
C SER A 251 10.94 1.33 15.04
N GLY A 252 11.96 0.65 15.59
CA GLY A 252 13.23 1.27 15.97
C GLY A 252 14.17 1.57 14.79
N GLN A 253 13.82 1.12 13.59
CA GLN A 253 14.63 1.27 12.36
C GLN A 253 13.83 1.83 11.18
N VAL A 254 12.51 1.96 11.31
CA VAL A 254 11.62 2.39 10.23
C VAL A 254 10.70 3.48 10.77
N PHE A 255 10.64 4.60 10.05
CA PHE A 255 9.71 5.69 10.32
C PHE A 255 8.56 5.67 9.31
N PRO A 256 7.39 5.09 9.66
CA PRO A 256 6.26 4.91 8.74
C PRO A 256 5.36 6.15 8.61
N SER A 257 5.69 7.26 9.29
CA SER A 257 4.83 8.45 9.39
C SER A 257 5.40 9.66 8.67
N LEU A 258 6.24 9.44 7.64
CA LEU A 258 6.70 10.53 6.80
C LEU A 258 5.50 11.05 6.00
N ASN A 259 5.29 12.37 6.01
CA ASN A 259 4.31 13.02 5.16
C ASN A 259 5.02 14.00 4.22
N VAL A 260 5.14 13.63 2.94
CA VAL A 260 5.90 14.37 1.92
C VAL A 260 5.27 15.74 1.66
N ALA A 261 3.93 15.82 1.65
CA ALA A 261 3.22 17.08 1.43
C ALA A 261 3.51 18.10 2.54
N GLN A 262 3.35 17.69 3.81
CA GLN A 262 3.66 18.54 4.96
C GLN A 262 5.16 18.84 5.07
N PHE A 263 6.02 17.88 4.71
CA PHE A 263 7.46 18.10 4.70
C PHE A 263 7.84 19.20 3.70
N CYS A 264 7.23 19.22 2.52
CA CYS A 264 7.52 20.17 1.46
C CYS A 264 6.69 21.46 1.52
N GLU A 265 5.78 21.60 2.49
CA GLU A 265 4.91 22.76 2.61
C GLU A 265 5.73 24.06 2.78
N ASN A 266 5.36 25.09 2.01
CA ASN A 266 6.01 26.40 2.05
C ASN A 266 5.23 27.31 3.01
N GLY A 267 5.74 27.49 4.23
CA GLY A 267 5.15 28.38 5.23
C GLY A 267 6.12 28.66 6.39
N GLY A 268 5.86 29.73 7.14
CA GLY A 268 6.69 30.14 8.29
C GLY A 268 6.67 29.19 9.50
N TYR A 269 5.83 28.14 9.47
CA TYR A 269 5.77 27.10 10.49
C TYR A 269 6.53 25.85 10.00
N THR A 270 7.82 25.77 10.33
CA THR A 270 8.71 24.64 9.98
C THR A 270 8.68 23.50 11.00
N LEU A 271 7.85 23.60 12.05
CA LEU A 271 7.84 22.67 13.18
C LEU A 271 7.63 21.21 12.77
N ASN A 272 6.73 20.95 11.83
CA ASN A 272 6.44 19.60 11.35
C ASN A 272 7.65 19.00 10.61
N ARG A 273 8.31 19.80 9.76
CA ARG A 273 9.55 19.40 9.06
C ARG A 273 10.67 19.10 10.04
N GLU A 274 10.94 20.02 10.96
CA GLU A 274 12.02 19.88 11.95
C GLU A 274 11.80 18.68 12.89
N SER A 275 10.55 18.38 13.25
CA SER A 275 10.21 17.22 14.08
C SER A 275 10.34 15.91 13.29
N MET A 276 9.93 15.88 12.02
CA MET A 276 10.14 14.72 11.15
C MET A 276 11.63 14.43 10.93
N VAL A 277 12.45 15.47 10.73
CA VAL A 277 13.92 15.29 10.62
C VAL A 277 14.50 14.69 11.90
N ASP A 278 14.01 15.10 13.09
CA ASP A 278 14.44 14.50 14.36
C ASP A 278 14.01 13.03 14.49
N ALA A 279 12.77 12.72 14.10
CA ALA A 279 12.23 11.36 14.15
C ALA A 279 12.90 10.38 13.18
N MET A 280 13.39 10.87 12.05
CA MET A 280 14.14 10.07 11.06
C MET A 280 15.61 9.86 11.45
N ASP A 281 16.12 10.54 12.49
CA ASP A 281 17.51 10.41 12.91
C ASP A 281 17.81 8.97 13.38
N GLY A 282 18.79 8.33 12.72
CA GLY A 282 19.17 6.95 13.00
C GLY A 282 18.25 5.87 12.42
N MET A 283 17.20 6.24 11.68
CA MET A 283 16.34 5.28 10.97
C MET A 283 17.01 4.77 9.69
N SER A 284 16.69 3.53 9.32
CA SER A 284 17.12 2.90 8.06
C SER A 284 16.16 3.25 6.92
N PHE A 285 14.85 3.28 7.19
CA PHE A 285 13.82 3.68 6.23
C PHE A 285 12.89 4.74 6.80
N ALA A 286 12.40 5.62 5.92
CA ALA A 286 11.27 6.49 6.20
C ALA A 286 10.33 6.46 5.00
N TYR A 287 9.03 6.23 5.22
CA TYR A 287 8.09 6.11 4.13
C TYR A 287 6.78 6.85 4.37
N ASP A 288 6.21 7.33 3.26
CA ASP A 288 4.89 7.94 3.16
C ASP A 288 3.97 6.91 2.49
N ASP A 289 2.93 6.44 3.19
CA ASP A 289 2.07 5.34 2.75
C ASP A 289 1.02 5.77 1.72
N GLU A 290 0.71 7.06 1.68
CA GLU A 290 -0.28 7.68 0.79
C GLU A 290 0.24 9.03 0.30
N ALA A 291 1.44 9.01 -0.30
CA ALA A 291 2.04 10.21 -0.87
C ALA A 291 1.13 10.80 -1.95
N GLY A 292 0.69 12.04 -1.72
CA GLY A 292 -0.04 12.84 -2.70
C GLY A 292 0.80 13.18 -3.93
N GLU A 293 0.23 13.97 -4.84
CA GLU A 293 0.92 14.42 -6.05
C GLU A 293 2.22 15.17 -5.70
N VAL A 294 3.34 14.72 -6.25
CA VAL A 294 4.64 15.37 -6.07
C VAL A 294 4.90 16.26 -7.29
N ASN A 295 4.92 17.59 -7.08
CA ASN A 295 5.20 18.56 -8.14
C ASN A 295 6.67 19.04 -8.14
N GLU A 296 7.10 19.72 -9.22
CA GLU A 296 8.49 20.17 -9.38
C GLU A 296 8.99 21.08 -8.24
N ARG A 297 8.09 21.83 -7.58
CA ARG A 297 8.47 22.74 -6.48
C ARG A 297 8.90 21.99 -5.22
N MET A 298 8.50 20.73 -5.08
CA MET A 298 8.84 19.88 -3.93
C MET A 298 10.22 19.21 -4.11
N LEU A 299 10.68 19.05 -5.36
CA LEU A 299 11.92 18.34 -5.68
C LEU A 299 13.18 18.88 -4.98
N PRO A 300 13.39 20.20 -4.78
CA PRO A 300 14.55 20.70 -4.05
C PRO A 300 14.61 20.20 -2.60
N TRP A 301 13.47 20.14 -1.91
CA TRP A 301 13.38 19.64 -0.53
C TRP A 301 13.65 18.14 -0.47
N LEU A 302 13.03 17.39 -1.38
CA LEU A 302 13.23 15.95 -1.50
C LEU A 302 14.66 15.59 -1.90
N ARG A 303 15.32 16.41 -2.73
CA ARG A 303 16.75 16.29 -3.03
C ARG A 303 17.62 16.46 -1.79
N GLY A 304 17.28 17.43 -0.93
CA GLY A 304 17.96 17.62 0.36
C GLY A 304 17.89 16.37 1.23
N LEU A 305 16.69 15.77 1.35
CA LEU A 305 16.50 14.52 2.08
C LEU A 305 17.26 13.36 1.45
N SER A 306 17.21 13.24 0.12
CA SER A 306 17.81 12.14 -0.64
C SER A 306 19.34 12.19 -0.65
N THR A 307 19.94 13.37 -0.49
CA THR A 307 21.41 13.54 -0.50
C THR A 307 22.04 13.53 0.88
N GLY A 308 21.23 13.46 1.95
CA GLY A 308 21.72 13.61 3.32
C GLY A 308 22.29 15.01 3.58
N THR A 309 21.72 16.06 2.96
CA THR A 309 22.13 17.43 3.29
C THR A 309 21.81 17.71 4.76
N PRO A 310 22.73 18.29 5.57
CA PRO A 310 22.46 18.60 6.96
C PRO A 310 21.22 19.52 7.10
N MET A 311 20.29 19.12 7.97
CA MET A 311 19.03 19.82 8.22
C MET A 311 18.88 20.18 9.69
N GLN A 312 18.11 21.23 9.97
CA GLN A 312 17.72 21.58 11.33
C GLN A 312 16.60 20.64 11.80
N ALA A 313 16.84 20.01 12.94
CA ALA A 313 15.92 19.14 13.63
C ALA A 313 15.53 19.79 14.96
N ARG A 314 14.30 19.58 15.40
CA ARG A 314 13.80 20.09 16.68
C ARG A 314 13.32 18.93 17.54
N VAL A 315 14.02 18.73 18.65
CA VAL A 315 13.67 17.71 19.64
C VAL A 315 12.40 18.14 20.37
N VAL A 316 11.54 17.19 20.71
CA VAL A 316 10.41 17.40 21.63
C VAL A 316 10.93 18.06 22.92
N GLY A 317 10.49 19.30 23.19
CA GLY A 317 11.04 20.15 24.25
C GLY A 317 11.84 21.38 23.77
N GLY A 318 11.99 21.57 22.45
CA GLY A 318 12.37 22.86 21.85
C GLY A 318 13.87 23.10 21.61
N ARG A 319 14.73 22.07 21.73
CA ARG A 319 16.16 22.20 21.39
C ARG A 319 16.37 21.93 19.91
N TYR A 320 17.10 22.83 19.25
CA TYR A 320 17.54 22.64 17.87
C TYR A 320 18.86 21.86 17.84
N ARG A 321 18.98 20.97 16.86
CA ARG A 321 20.23 20.30 16.50
C ARG A 321 20.30 20.09 15.00
N THR A 322 21.51 19.98 14.48
CA THR A 322 21.70 19.64 13.07
C THR A 322 21.77 18.12 12.93
N VAL A 323 20.94 17.56 12.06
CA VAL A 323 20.88 16.13 11.75
C VAL A 323 21.22 15.94 10.28
N THR A 324 21.96 14.88 9.97
CA THR A 324 22.23 14.45 8.60
C THR A 324 21.32 13.26 8.32
N PRO A 325 20.27 13.40 7.49
CA PRO A 325 19.34 12.31 7.24
C PRO A 325 20.06 11.09 6.66
N THR A 326 19.89 9.92 7.27
CA THR A 326 20.47 8.64 6.77
C THR A 326 19.42 7.75 6.12
N ALA A 327 18.17 7.80 6.59
CA ALA A 327 17.10 6.90 6.18
C ALA A 327 16.79 6.93 4.68
N THR A 328 16.69 5.78 4.03
CA THR A 328 16.19 5.65 2.65
C THR A 328 14.73 6.08 2.62
N ILE A 329 14.41 7.03 1.74
CA ILE A 329 13.05 7.58 1.62
C ILE A 329 12.27 6.74 0.62
N VAL A 330 11.05 6.34 0.98
CA VAL A 330 10.14 5.61 0.10
C VAL A 330 8.79 6.33 0.03
N MET A 331 8.30 6.59 -1.17
CA MET A 331 7.05 7.31 -1.41
C MET A 331 6.09 6.38 -2.13
N LEU A 332 4.96 6.06 -1.48
CA LEU A 332 3.93 5.20 -2.05
C LEU A 332 2.84 6.10 -2.62
N THR A 333 2.60 6.05 -3.92
CA THR A 333 1.64 6.96 -4.55
C THR A 333 0.79 6.29 -5.61
N ASN A 334 -0.46 6.72 -5.68
CA ASN A 334 -1.36 6.42 -6.80
C ASN A 334 -1.51 7.63 -7.73
N GLN A 335 -0.77 8.72 -7.47
CA GLN A 335 -0.86 10.00 -8.16
C GLN A 335 0.40 10.26 -8.98
N GLY A 336 0.36 11.31 -9.81
CA GLY A 336 1.51 11.74 -10.60
C GLY A 336 2.74 12.10 -9.75
N PHE A 337 3.91 11.71 -10.23
CA PHE A 337 5.20 12.14 -9.68
C PHE A 337 5.95 13.00 -10.71
N ALA A 338 6.39 14.19 -10.29
CA ALA A 338 7.08 15.14 -11.14
C ALA A 338 8.28 14.51 -11.85
N ASP A 339 8.26 14.60 -13.18
CA ASP A 339 9.23 13.95 -14.06
C ASP A 339 10.22 14.99 -14.56
N SER A 340 11.03 15.47 -13.63
CA SER A 340 12.05 16.49 -13.87
C SER A 340 13.01 16.07 -14.98
N THR A 341 13.30 17.01 -15.88
CA THR A 341 14.28 16.85 -16.95
C THR A 341 15.72 16.93 -16.44
N GLU A 342 15.93 17.33 -15.18
CA GLU A 342 17.26 17.38 -14.60
C GLU A 342 17.84 15.97 -14.43
N LYS A 343 19.04 15.75 -14.99
CA LYS A 343 19.84 14.52 -14.76
C LYS A 343 20.03 14.23 -13.26
N SER A 344 19.97 15.27 -12.43
CA SER A 344 20.14 15.19 -10.99
C SER A 344 18.96 14.53 -10.27
N ASP A 345 17.75 14.61 -10.81
CA ASP A 345 16.55 14.00 -10.23
C ASP A 345 16.38 12.56 -10.72
N ARG A 346 16.67 12.31 -12.01
CA ARG A 346 16.62 10.96 -12.62
C ARG A 346 17.56 9.96 -11.96
N ARG A 347 18.67 10.41 -11.37
CA ARG A 347 19.62 9.56 -10.63
C ARG A 347 19.27 9.34 -9.16
N ARG A 348 18.28 10.07 -8.61
CA ARG A 348 17.95 10.06 -7.17
C ARG A 348 16.60 9.42 -6.91
N PHE A 349 15.59 9.73 -7.72
CA PHE A 349 14.25 9.16 -7.57
C PHE A 349 14.15 7.89 -8.40
N VAL A 350 14.37 6.76 -7.74
CA VAL A 350 14.27 5.42 -8.31
C VAL A 350 12.81 5.01 -8.34
N LYS A 351 12.37 4.58 -9.51
CA LYS A 351 10.97 4.43 -9.83
C LYS A 351 10.61 2.95 -9.93
N VAL A 352 9.51 2.55 -9.30
CA VAL A 352 8.99 1.18 -9.29
C VAL A 352 7.51 1.22 -9.61
N GLU A 353 7.11 0.50 -10.65
CA GLU A 353 5.72 0.42 -11.07
C GLU A 353 5.11 -0.94 -10.69
N PHE A 354 4.01 -0.89 -9.95
CA PHE A 354 3.26 -2.06 -9.49
C PHE A 354 2.12 -2.40 -10.46
N HIS A 355 1.84 -3.68 -10.59
CA HIS A 355 0.67 -4.17 -11.32
C HIS A 355 -0.62 -3.73 -10.63
N ALA A 356 -1.69 -3.56 -11.40
CA ALA A 356 -3.03 -3.37 -10.84
C ALA A 356 -3.44 -4.59 -10.01
N SER A 357 -4.23 -4.33 -8.96
CA SER A 357 -4.80 -5.38 -8.10
C SER A 357 -5.92 -6.19 -8.79
N THR A 358 -6.35 -5.76 -9.98
CA THR A 358 -7.38 -6.42 -10.77
C THR A 358 -7.01 -7.87 -11.08
N GLY A 359 -7.90 -8.80 -10.73
CA GLY A 359 -7.69 -10.24 -10.93
C GLY A 359 -6.83 -10.92 -9.87
N ARG A 360 -6.43 -10.23 -8.79
CA ARG A 360 -5.65 -10.77 -7.68
C ARG A 360 -6.55 -10.98 -6.45
N SER A 361 -6.34 -12.08 -5.76
CA SER A 361 -7.10 -12.50 -4.59
C SER A 361 -6.45 -12.02 -3.29
N TYR A 362 -7.25 -11.93 -2.22
CA TYR A 362 -6.75 -11.67 -0.88
C TYR A 362 -5.76 -12.75 -0.42
N ASP A 363 -6.04 -14.02 -0.75
CA ASP A 363 -5.22 -15.15 -0.35
C ASP A 363 -3.80 -15.08 -0.93
N GLU A 364 -3.63 -14.55 -2.15
CA GLU A 364 -2.32 -14.31 -2.75
C GLU A 364 -1.52 -13.24 -1.97
N TYR A 365 -2.17 -12.14 -1.57
CA TYR A 365 -1.51 -11.11 -0.75
C TYR A 365 -1.23 -11.60 0.68
N HIS A 366 -2.13 -12.39 1.25
CA HIS A 366 -1.93 -13.00 2.55
C HIS A 366 -0.80 -14.04 2.53
N ALA A 367 -0.64 -14.78 1.43
CA ALA A 367 0.50 -15.68 1.23
C ALA A 367 1.84 -14.90 1.23
N ILE A 368 1.86 -13.69 0.65
CA ILE A 368 3.03 -12.81 0.73
C ILE A 368 3.28 -12.39 2.19
N GLU A 369 2.25 -11.96 2.93
CA GLU A 369 2.36 -11.60 4.35
C GLU A 369 2.95 -12.75 5.20
N LEU A 370 2.41 -13.97 5.03
CA LEU A 370 2.91 -15.16 5.71
C LEU A 370 4.36 -15.47 5.29
N PHE A 371 4.70 -15.27 4.02
CA PHE A 371 6.06 -15.47 3.52
C PHE A 371 7.06 -14.52 4.19
N VAL A 372 6.78 -13.21 4.25
CA VAL A 372 7.71 -12.26 4.90
C VAL A 372 7.79 -12.48 6.41
N HIS A 373 6.73 -12.95 7.06
CA HIS A 373 6.80 -13.34 8.46
C HIS A 373 7.71 -14.57 8.69
N ASN A 374 7.59 -15.59 7.83
CA ASN A 374 8.35 -16.84 7.97
C ASN A 374 9.80 -16.72 7.45
N HIS A 375 10.07 -15.74 6.58
CA HIS A 375 11.36 -15.55 5.92
C HIS A 375 11.76 -14.06 5.91
N PRO A 376 11.92 -13.42 7.10
CA PRO A 376 12.04 -11.96 7.23
C PRO A 376 13.26 -11.37 6.51
N ALA A 377 14.32 -12.16 6.31
CA ALA A 377 15.54 -11.72 5.64
C ALA A 377 15.55 -11.99 4.12
N ALA A 378 14.54 -12.66 3.55
CA ALA A 378 14.60 -13.14 2.16
C ALA A 378 14.66 -12.00 1.13
N LEU A 379 13.84 -10.96 1.30
CA LEU A 379 13.84 -9.77 0.43
C LEU A 379 15.18 -9.00 0.53
N PHE A 380 15.78 -8.96 1.72
CA PHE A 380 17.07 -8.31 1.95
C PHE A 380 18.24 -9.12 1.36
N ALA A 381 18.21 -10.45 1.48
CA ALA A 381 19.19 -11.33 0.85
C ALA A 381 19.16 -11.21 -0.67
N LEU A 382 17.96 -11.27 -1.27
CA LEU A 382 17.76 -11.04 -2.70
C LEU A 382 18.31 -9.67 -3.14
N SER A 383 18.06 -8.63 -2.33
CA SER A 383 18.61 -7.30 -2.57
C SER A 383 20.14 -7.30 -2.55
N CYS A 384 20.76 -7.94 -1.57
CA CYS A 384 22.22 -8.03 -1.47
C CYS A 384 22.83 -8.75 -2.69
N GLU A 385 22.21 -9.84 -3.16
CA GLU A 385 22.62 -10.52 -4.41
C GLU A 385 22.49 -9.61 -5.63
N LEU A 386 21.45 -8.78 -5.71
CA LEU A 386 21.29 -7.80 -6.79
C LEU A 386 22.40 -6.74 -6.77
N TRP A 387 22.72 -6.19 -5.61
CA TRP A 387 23.81 -5.19 -5.46
C TRP A 387 25.18 -5.77 -5.84
N GLU A 388 25.44 -7.03 -5.48
CA GLU A 388 26.65 -7.75 -5.87
C GLU A 388 26.74 -7.97 -7.40
N GLN A 389 25.64 -8.40 -8.02
CA GLN A 389 25.63 -8.79 -9.44
C GLN A 389 25.54 -7.60 -10.40
N TYR A 390 24.71 -6.60 -10.08
CA TYR A 390 24.34 -5.51 -11.00
C TYR A 390 24.92 -4.15 -10.61
N GLY A 391 25.68 -4.05 -9.52
CA GLY A 391 26.35 -2.82 -9.10
C GLY A 391 25.39 -1.74 -8.62
N ASP A 392 25.78 -0.46 -8.75
CA ASP A 392 25.13 0.66 -8.04
C ASP A 392 24.01 1.36 -8.81
N GLU A 393 23.95 1.19 -10.13
CA GLU A 393 23.04 1.97 -10.98
C GLU A 393 21.61 1.40 -10.93
N PRO A 394 20.59 2.21 -10.61
CA PRO A 394 19.20 1.80 -10.72
C PRO A 394 18.75 1.76 -12.19
N GLU A 395 17.70 0.98 -12.45
CA GLU A 395 17.07 0.92 -13.76
C GLU A 395 16.23 2.18 -14.02
N ILE A 396 16.18 2.62 -15.27
CA ILE A 396 15.41 3.82 -15.65
C ILE A 396 13.95 3.40 -15.91
N VAL A 397 13.07 3.70 -14.96
CA VAL A 397 11.62 3.54 -15.10
C VAL A 397 10.97 4.92 -15.22
N ASN A 398 10.00 5.07 -16.13
CA ASN A 398 9.25 6.31 -16.26
C ASN A 398 7.93 6.22 -15.48
N LEU A 399 7.67 7.16 -14.57
CA LEU A 399 6.42 7.23 -13.78
C LEU A 399 5.43 8.27 -14.29
N SER A 400 5.78 9.07 -15.30
CA SER A 400 4.78 10.01 -15.79
C SER A 400 3.55 9.25 -16.31
N PRO A 401 2.32 9.68 -15.95
CA PRO A 401 1.18 8.79 -15.96
C PRO A 401 0.69 8.58 -17.40
N ALA A 402 1.01 7.42 -17.94
CA ALA A 402 0.15 6.70 -18.87
C ALA A 402 -1.29 6.51 -18.32
N ARG A 403 -1.51 6.73 -17.02
CA ARG A 403 -2.75 6.40 -16.29
C ARG A 403 -3.66 7.60 -15.95
N GLN A 404 -3.22 8.83 -16.24
CA GLN A 404 -4.02 10.05 -16.15
C GLN A 404 -3.84 10.82 -17.46
N ILE A 405 -4.15 10.15 -18.57
CA ILE A 405 -4.28 10.84 -19.85
C ILE A 405 -5.55 11.68 -19.73
N SER A 406 -5.41 12.99 -19.55
CA SER A 406 -6.56 13.89 -19.62
C SER A 406 -7.14 13.88 -21.04
N ASP A 407 -8.39 14.31 -21.21
CA ASP A 407 -9.00 14.42 -22.53
C ASP A 407 -8.14 15.25 -23.50
N GLU A 408 -7.46 16.30 -23.00
CA GLU A 408 -6.54 17.10 -23.79
C GLU A 408 -5.30 16.34 -24.23
N MET A 409 -4.73 15.53 -23.35
CA MET A 409 -3.57 14.68 -23.66
C MET A 409 -3.95 13.60 -24.66
N TYR A 410 -5.11 12.95 -24.47
CA TYR A 410 -5.66 11.96 -25.38
C TYR A 410 -5.79 12.56 -26.78
N TRP A 411 -6.49 13.71 -26.89
CA TRP A 411 -6.68 14.40 -28.15
C TRP A 411 -5.36 14.76 -28.82
N LEU A 412 -4.38 15.25 -28.06
CA LEU A 412 -3.05 15.59 -28.60
C LEU A 412 -2.33 14.36 -29.15
N ILE A 413 -2.32 13.26 -28.40
CA ILE A 413 -1.65 12.01 -28.80
C ILE A 413 -2.33 11.43 -30.04
N SER A 414 -3.66 11.27 -30.04
CA SER A 414 -4.41 10.72 -31.18
C SER A 414 -4.29 11.60 -32.42
N SER A 415 -4.32 12.94 -32.26
CA SER A 415 -4.12 13.87 -33.39
C SER A 415 -2.71 13.78 -33.98
N ILE A 416 -1.69 13.62 -33.13
CA ILE A 416 -0.30 13.43 -33.57
C ILE A 416 -0.16 12.12 -34.34
N CYS A 417 -0.72 11.01 -33.83
CA CYS A 417 -0.67 9.71 -34.47
C CYS A 417 -1.40 9.70 -35.82
N ALA A 418 -2.61 10.27 -35.88
CA ALA A 418 -3.40 10.37 -37.10
C ALA A 418 -2.67 11.20 -38.18
N ASN A 419 -2.06 12.33 -37.80
CA ASN A 419 -1.27 13.14 -38.72
C ASN A 419 0.05 12.45 -39.13
N GLU A 420 0.68 11.68 -38.24
CA GLU A 420 1.83 10.87 -38.59
C GLU A 420 1.48 9.85 -39.67
N GLU A 421 0.32 9.18 -39.55
CA GLU A 421 -0.17 8.22 -40.53
C GLU A 421 -0.61 8.87 -41.85
N GLN A 422 -1.40 9.95 -41.78
CA GLN A 422 -1.99 10.56 -42.98
C GLN A 422 -1.01 11.41 -43.79
N ILE A 423 -0.11 12.15 -43.11
CA ILE A 423 0.78 13.14 -43.73
C ILE A 423 2.26 12.94 -43.40
N GLY A 424 2.62 11.86 -42.70
CA GLY A 424 4.01 11.53 -42.39
C GLY A 424 4.67 12.47 -41.39
N GLN A 425 3.90 13.25 -40.62
CA GLN A 425 4.44 14.19 -39.64
C GLN A 425 3.76 14.01 -38.27
N PRO A 426 4.52 13.71 -37.20
CA PRO A 426 3.99 13.60 -35.84
C PRO A 426 3.77 14.99 -35.24
N ILE A 427 2.66 15.63 -35.64
CA ILE A 427 2.29 17.00 -35.28
C ILE A 427 0.80 17.10 -34.95
N ALA A 428 0.44 18.08 -34.10
CA ALA A 428 -0.96 18.46 -33.87
C ALA A 428 -1.16 19.97 -34.01
N SER A 429 -2.32 20.36 -34.53
CA SER A 429 -2.69 21.76 -34.75
C SER A 429 -3.00 22.48 -33.43
N LYS A 430 -2.32 23.60 -33.16
CA LYS A 430 -2.63 24.42 -31.98
C LYS A 430 -3.96 25.15 -32.12
N ASP A 431 -4.37 25.45 -33.35
CA ASP A 431 -5.62 26.16 -33.60
C ASP A 431 -6.83 25.22 -33.45
N GLU A 432 -6.71 23.95 -33.84
CA GLU A 432 -7.76 22.94 -33.60
C GLU A 432 -7.88 22.61 -32.11
N PHE A 433 -6.75 22.43 -31.41
CA PHE A 433 -6.76 22.25 -29.96
C PHE A 433 -7.50 23.39 -29.26
N ARG A 434 -7.20 24.64 -29.65
CA ARG A 434 -7.83 25.83 -29.07
C ARG A 434 -9.33 25.92 -29.39
N LYS A 435 -9.77 25.43 -30.56
CA LYS A 435 -11.20 25.35 -30.90
C LYS A 435 -11.91 24.34 -30.01
N GLN A 436 -11.29 23.17 -29.78
CA GLN A 436 -11.87 22.08 -29.01
C GLN A 436 -11.97 22.41 -27.50
N TYR A 437 -10.89 22.91 -26.90
CA TYR A 437 -10.79 23.09 -25.44
C TYR A 437 -10.86 24.55 -24.98
N HIS A 438 -11.06 25.50 -25.90
CA HIS A 438 -11.12 26.95 -25.63
C HIS A 438 -9.91 27.54 -24.89
N ARG A 439 -8.77 26.84 -24.86
CA ARG A 439 -7.52 27.25 -24.20
C ARG A 439 -6.29 26.91 -25.02
N SER A 440 -5.14 27.51 -24.69
CA SER A 440 -3.85 27.11 -25.26
C SER A 440 -3.31 25.89 -24.54
N ILE A 441 -2.57 25.05 -25.26
CA ILE A 441 -1.74 23.99 -24.67
C ILE A 441 -0.76 24.62 -23.69
N ASP A 442 -0.78 24.18 -22.44
CA ASP A 442 0.10 24.63 -21.38
C ASP A 442 1.50 24.00 -21.48
N ASP A 443 2.51 24.70 -20.93
CA ASP A 443 3.91 24.29 -21.03
C ASP A 443 4.18 22.99 -20.24
N SER A 444 3.42 22.71 -19.18
CA SER A 444 3.50 21.45 -18.43
C SER A 444 3.10 20.26 -19.29
N THR A 445 1.96 20.31 -19.98
CA THR A 445 1.48 19.27 -20.90
C THR A 445 2.45 19.05 -22.06
N MET A 446 2.99 20.14 -22.62
CA MET A 446 4.02 20.03 -23.67
C MET A 446 5.28 19.33 -23.17
N THR A 447 5.78 19.70 -21.98
CA THR A 447 6.98 19.10 -21.39
C THR A 447 6.75 17.63 -21.03
N LEU A 448 5.58 17.32 -20.49
CA LEU A 448 5.15 15.97 -20.09
C LEU A 448 5.13 15.01 -21.29
N LEU A 449 4.52 15.42 -22.41
CA LEU A 449 4.41 14.61 -23.62
C LEU A 449 5.67 14.64 -24.52
N GLY A 450 6.69 15.45 -24.19
CA GLY A 450 7.89 15.59 -25.02
C GLY A 450 7.66 16.39 -26.31
N LEU A 451 6.79 17.40 -26.26
CA LEU A 451 6.38 18.21 -27.40
C LEU A 451 7.08 19.57 -27.41
N LYS A 452 7.32 20.12 -28.61
CA LYS A 452 7.80 21.49 -28.81
C LYS A 452 6.95 22.28 -29.79
N ASN A 453 6.98 23.60 -29.66
CA ASN A 453 6.33 24.51 -30.59
C ASN A 453 7.00 24.47 -31.97
N SER A 454 6.21 24.44 -33.03
CA SER A 454 6.70 24.41 -34.41
C SER A 454 5.69 25.06 -35.38
N SER A 455 5.99 25.03 -36.67
CA SER A 455 5.04 25.40 -37.74
C SER A 455 5.17 24.46 -38.93
N THR A 456 4.06 24.16 -39.59
CA THR A 456 4.03 23.33 -40.81
C THR A 456 3.23 24.00 -41.92
N ARG A 457 3.43 23.54 -43.16
CA ARG A 457 2.53 23.81 -44.31
C ARG A 457 1.76 22.57 -44.77
N ALA A 458 2.03 21.41 -44.15
CA ALA A 458 1.43 20.13 -44.53
C ALA A 458 -0.07 20.06 -44.20
N LEU A 459 -0.52 20.79 -43.18
CA LEU A 459 -1.93 20.93 -42.82
C LEU A 459 -2.55 22.10 -43.61
N GLY A 460 -3.29 21.80 -44.68
CA GLY A 460 -4.12 22.78 -45.41
C GLY A 460 -3.39 23.82 -46.26
N GLY A 461 -2.11 23.61 -46.62
CA GLY A 461 -1.37 24.40 -47.61
C GLY A 461 -0.87 25.79 -47.16
N ALA A 462 -1.44 26.37 -46.10
CA ALA A 462 -0.96 27.59 -45.46
C ALA A 462 -0.05 27.28 -44.24
N ARG A 463 0.80 28.23 -43.83
CA ARG A 463 1.67 28.05 -42.66
C ARG A 463 0.84 28.10 -41.37
N GLN A 464 0.74 26.98 -40.67
CA GLN A 464 0.00 26.83 -39.41
C GLN A 464 0.91 26.62 -38.20
N ARG A 465 0.43 26.99 -37.01
CA ARG A 465 1.13 26.77 -35.73
C ARG A 465 0.79 25.39 -35.19
N VAL A 466 1.81 24.59 -34.91
CA VAL A 466 1.64 23.20 -34.45
C VAL A 466 2.51 22.91 -33.24
N VAL A 467 2.19 21.84 -32.55
CA VAL A 467 3.14 21.15 -31.67
C VAL A 467 3.70 19.93 -32.41
N ARG A 468 4.96 19.60 -32.15
CA ARG A 468 5.67 18.46 -32.74
C ARG A 468 6.34 17.65 -31.65
N VAL A 469 6.39 16.33 -31.83
CA VAL A 469 7.21 15.44 -31.00
C VAL A 469 8.70 15.78 -31.12
N ASP A 470 9.32 16.12 -30.00
CA ASP A 470 10.76 16.37 -29.88
C ASP A 470 11.48 15.21 -29.19
N ASP A 471 10.86 14.66 -28.13
CA ASP A 471 11.33 13.50 -27.39
C ASP A 471 10.42 12.29 -27.70
N PHE A 472 10.84 11.49 -28.68
CA PHE A 472 10.09 10.30 -29.12
C PHE A 472 10.03 9.21 -28.05
N ASP A 473 11.07 9.04 -27.23
CA ASP A 473 11.08 8.03 -26.17
C ASP A 473 10.04 8.36 -25.10
N ARG A 474 9.89 9.65 -24.77
CA ARG A 474 8.87 10.14 -23.86
C ARG A 474 7.47 10.04 -24.48
N PHE A 475 7.29 10.54 -25.71
CA PHE A 475 6.00 10.52 -26.41
C PHE A 475 5.46 9.09 -26.62
N ASN A 476 6.31 8.16 -27.07
CA ASN A 476 5.90 6.80 -27.39
C ASN A 476 5.33 6.03 -26.19
N ARG A 477 5.73 6.37 -24.95
CA ARG A 477 5.16 5.74 -23.75
C ARG A 477 3.70 6.13 -23.52
N TYR A 478 3.33 7.39 -23.73
CA TYR A 478 1.93 7.82 -23.67
C TYR A 478 1.15 7.36 -24.90
N ARG A 479 1.81 7.31 -26.07
CA ARG A 479 1.22 6.73 -27.28
C ARG A 479 0.80 5.29 -27.04
N LEU A 480 1.68 4.46 -26.49
CA LEU A 480 1.39 3.07 -26.17
C LEU A 480 0.27 2.97 -25.12
N ALA A 481 0.25 3.83 -24.11
CA ALA A 481 -0.83 3.86 -23.13
C ALA A 481 -2.20 4.23 -23.72
N VAL A 482 -2.24 5.24 -24.60
CA VAL A 482 -3.46 5.58 -25.37
C VAL A 482 -3.86 4.41 -26.26
N MET A 483 -2.92 3.79 -26.97
CA MET A 483 -3.20 2.66 -27.86
C MET A 483 -3.60 1.38 -27.11
N GLU A 484 -3.08 1.16 -25.90
CA GLU A 484 -3.51 0.09 -24.99
C GLU A 484 -4.91 0.36 -24.42
N SER A 485 -5.25 1.63 -24.13
CA SER A 485 -6.62 2.04 -23.77
C SER A 485 -7.59 1.96 -24.95
N GLU A 486 -7.15 2.27 -26.17
CA GLU A 486 -7.88 2.03 -27.42
C GLU A 486 -8.01 0.52 -27.75
N GLY A 487 -7.19 -0.32 -27.11
CA GLY A 487 -7.33 -1.77 -27.12
C GLY A 487 -8.32 -2.33 -26.09
N ILE A 488 -8.82 -1.49 -25.16
CA ILE A 488 -9.66 -1.93 -24.04
C ILE A 488 -11.11 -1.40 -24.08
N ASP A 489 -11.47 -0.35 -24.84
CA ASP A 489 -12.89 -0.07 -25.10
C ASP A 489 -13.10 0.64 -26.45
N ASP A 490 -13.79 -0.03 -27.39
CA ASP A 490 -15.03 0.46 -28.06
C ASP A 490 -15.54 -0.45 -29.20
N VAL A 491 -15.56 -1.77 -29.00
CA VAL A 491 -16.47 -2.61 -29.78
C VAL A 491 -17.22 -3.51 -28.82
N VAL A 492 -18.36 -3.04 -28.32
CA VAL A 492 -19.41 -3.93 -27.83
C VAL A 492 -19.70 -4.89 -28.97
N VAL A 493 -19.28 -6.14 -28.82
CA VAL A 493 -19.50 -7.16 -29.84
C VAL A 493 -21.01 -7.30 -29.97
N PRO A 494 -21.59 -7.19 -31.18
CA PRO A 494 -23.01 -7.44 -31.34
C PRO A 494 -23.33 -8.88 -30.89
N PRO A 495 -24.57 -9.17 -30.46
CA PRO A 495 -24.98 -10.54 -30.21
C PRO A 495 -24.60 -11.46 -31.38
N PRO A 496 -24.15 -12.70 -31.12
CA PRO A 496 -23.84 -13.66 -32.17
C PRO A 496 -24.98 -13.81 -33.19
N ALA A 497 -24.63 -14.11 -34.44
CA ALA A 497 -25.63 -14.37 -35.46
C ALA A 497 -26.44 -15.64 -35.12
N PRO A 498 -27.73 -15.72 -35.49
CA PRO A 498 -28.54 -16.90 -35.25
C PRO A 498 -27.92 -18.19 -35.81
N ILE A 499 -28.03 -19.27 -35.05
CA ILE A 499 -27.60 -20.61 -35.46
C ILE A 499 -28.68 -21.20 -36.37
N ASP A 500 -28.31 -21.56 -37.59
CA ASP A 500 -29.17 -22.26 -38.54
C ASP A 500 -29.25 -23.76 -38.23
N GLY A 501 -30.44 -24.35 -38.24
CA GLY A 501 -30.65 -25.79 -38.10
C GLY A 501 -31.69 -26.19 -37.06
N VAL A 502 -31.49 -27.35 -36.43
CA VAL A 502 -32.37 -27.85 -35.36
C VAL A 502 -32.16 -27.01 -34.11
N VAL A 503 -33.25 -26.41 -33.61
CA VAL A 503 -33.23 -25.63 -32.37
C VAL A 503 -33.35 -26.58 -31.19
N GLU A 504 -32.20 -26.98 -30.64
CA GLU A 504 -32.12 -27.72 -29.38
C GLU A 504 -32.61 -26.86 -28.21
N THR A 505 -33.21 -27.48 -27.21
CA THR A 505 -33.75 -26.79 -26.03
C THR A 505 -32.69 -26.68 -24.91
N PRO A 506 -32.79 -25.71 -23.99
CA PRO A 506 -31.73 -25.45 -23.01
C PRO A 506 -31.47 -26.62 -22.04
N ASP A 507 -32.44 -27.50 -21.83
CA ASP A 507 -32.31 -28.72 -21.01
C ASP A 507 -31.31 -29.73 -21.59
N VAL A 508 -31.14 -29.77 -22.92
CA VAL A 508 -30.13 -30.59 -23.59
C VAL A 508 -28.71 -30.22 -23.14
N PHE A 509 -28.51 -28.96 -22.75
CA PHE A 509 -27.22 -28.43 -22.28
C PHE A 509 -27.09 -28.42 -20.75
N GLY A 510 -28.04 -29.00 -20.03
CA GLY A 510 -28.04 -29.07 -18.58
C GLY A 510 -28.73 -27.90 -17.87
N PHE A 511 -29.54 -27.09 -18.57
CA PHE A 511 -30.40 -26.09 -17.91
C PHE A 511 -31.67 -26.76 -17.35
N ALA A 512 -31.83 -26.81 -16.03
CA ALA A 512 -33.05 -27.38 -15.46
C ALA A 512 -34.21 -26.39 -15.59
N CYS A 513 -35.23 -26.74 -16.39
CA CYS A 513 -36.41 -25.92 -16.61
C CYS A 513 -37.67 -26.73 -16.86
N ASP A 514 -38.82 -26.04 -16.79
CA ASP A 514 -40.12 -26.53 -17.20
C ASP A 514 -40.62 -25.77 -18.44
N PHE A 515 -41.24 -26.49 -19.37
CA PHE A 515 -41.80 -25.95 -20.60
C PHE A 515 -43.32 -25.84 -20.51
N VAL A 516 -43.84 -24.64 -20.78
CA VAL A 516 -45.28 -24.36 -20.75
C VAL A 516 -45.72 -23.74 -22.07
N ARG A 517 -46.95 -24.02 -22.52
CA ARG A 517 -47.51 -23.41 -23.72
C ARG A 517 -47.63 -21.89 -23.57
N ALA A 518 -47.25 -21.14 -24.59
CA ALA A 518 -47.47 -19.70 -24.69
C ALA A 518 -48.30 -19.39 -25.93
N ASP A 519 -49.12 -18.34 -25.86
CA ASP A 519 -49.87 -17.86 -27.02
C ASP A 519 -49.03 -16.93 -27.91
N ALA A 520 -49.59 -16.56 -29.06
CA ALA A 520 -48.93 -15.68 -30.04
C ALA A 520 -48.63 -14.26 -29.49
N ARG A 521 -49.16 -13.90 -28.32
CA ARG A 521 -48.90 -12.61 -27.64
C ARG A 521 -47.88 -12.74 -26.51
N LYS A 522 -47.08 -13.83 -26.51
CA LYS A 522 -46.06 -14.14 -25.50
C LYS A 522 -46.64 -14.44 -24.11
N VAL A 523 -47.93 -14.79 -24.00
CA VAL A 523 -48.56 -15.06 -22.69
C VAL A 523 -48.66 -16.55 -22.43
N ALA A 524 -47.98 -17.03 -21.40
CA ALA A 524 -48.18 -18.37 -20.85
C ALA A 524 -49.23 -18.31 -19.73
N ARG A 525 -50.44 -18.82 -19.98
CA ARG A 525 -51.53 -18.82 -18.99
C ARG A 525 -51.33 -19.95 -17.99
N ASP A 526 -51.64 -19.67 -16.72
CA ASP A 526 -51.59 -20.63 -15.61
C ASP A 526 -50.24 -21.36 -15.46
N TRP A 527 -49.16 -20.77 -15.98
CA TRP A 527 -47.84 -21.41 -16.07
C TRP A 527 -47.31 -21.87 -14.72
N LYS A 528 -47.57 -21.12 -13.64
CA LYS A 528 -47.18 -21.51 -12.26
C LYS A 528 -47.87 -22.79 -11.80
N GLN A 529 -49.16 -22.94 -12.15
CA GLN A 529 -49.93 -24.14 -11.80
C GLN A 529 -49.50 -25.32 -12.66
N LEU A 530 -49.25 -25.08 -13.96
CA LEU A 530 -48.84 -26.12 -14.90
C LEU A 530 -47.43 -26.65 -14.61
N ALA A 531 -46.46 -25.77 -14.33
CA ALA A 531 -45.08 -26.17 -13.98
C ALA A 531 -45.00 -26.95 -12.66
N GLY A 532 -45.93 -26.73 -11.73
CA GLY A 532 -46.02 -27.47 -10.46
C GLY A 532 -46.96 -28.67 -10.48
N SER A 533 -47.64 -28.95 -11.60
CA SER A 533 -48.67 -29.99 -11.67
C SER A 533 -48.06 -31.35 -12.00
N PRO A 534 -48.26 -32.40 -11.18
CA PRO A 534 -47.79 -33.75 -11.51
C PRO A 534 -48.56 -34.40 -12.67
N ASN A 535 -49.67 -33.78 -13.12
CA ASN A 535 -50.54 -34.30 -14.17
C ASN A 535 -50.23 -33.72 -15.56
N VAL A 536 -49.21 -32.85 -15.68
CA VAL A 536 -48.81 -32.22 -16.94
C VAL A 536 -47.33 -32.49 -17.14
N ASP A 537 -46.96 -33.11 -18.26
CA ASP A 537 -45.55 -33.28 -18.61
C ASP A 537 -44.99 -31.95 -19.14
N THR A 538 -44.29 -31.23 -18.27
CA THR A 538 -43.55 -29.99 -18.59
C THR A 538 -42.07 -30.25 -18.87
N SER A 539 -41.62 -31.50 -18.90
CA SER A 539 -40.21 -31.84 -19.14
C SER A 539 -39.78 -31.70 -20.60
N LYS A 540 -40.75 -31.54 -21.53
CA LYS A 540 -40.50 -31.44 -22.97
C LYS A 540 -41.21 -30.24 -23.58
N ARG A 541 -40.56 -29.65 -24.58
CA ARG A 541 -41.14 -28.58 -25.40
C ARG A 541 -42.47 -29.04 -26.02
N PRO A 542 -43.57 -28.25 -25.87
CA PRO A 542 -44.82 -28.50 -26.58
C PRO A 542 -44.61 -28.41 -28.11
N VAL A 543 -44.94 -29.49 -28.83
CA VAL A 543 -44.77 -29.59 -30.29
C VAL A 543 -45.97 -29.06 -31.09
N ASP A 544 -47.12 -28.90 -30.43
CA ASP A 544 -48.38 -28.47 -31.02
C ASP A 544 -48.67 -26.97 -30.78
N ALA A 545 -47.68 -26.22 -30.28
CA ALA A 545 -47.79 -24.78 -30.03
C ALA A 545 -46.70 -24.02 -30.80
N ALA A 546 -47.08 -22.89 -31.39
CA ALA A 546 -46.13 -22.01 -32.10
C ALA A 546 -45.15 -21.31 -31.14
N ALA A 547 -45.52 -21.12 -29.87
CA ALA A 547 -44.68 -20.52 -28.85
C ALA A 547 -44.76 -21.30 -27.53
N TYR A 548 -43.68 -21.25 -26.76
CA TYR A 548 -43.61 -21.85 -25.44
C TYR A 548 -42.75 -21.01 -24.49
N ALA A 549 -43.08 -21.09 -23.21
CA ALA A 549 -42.35 -20.49 -22.12
C ALA A 549 -41.35 -21.48 -21.52
N VAL A 550 -40.20 -20.96 -21.10
CA VAL A 550 -39.17 -21.65 -20.33
C VAL A 550 -39.20 -21.07 -18.91
N VAL A 551 -39.48 -21.93 -17.95
CA VAL A 551 -39.54 -21.61 -16.52
C VAL A 551 -38.27 -22.19 -15.87
N PRO A 552 -37.30 -21.39 -15.42
CA PRO A 552 -36.11 -21.90 -14.75
C PRO A 552 -36.48 -22.62 -13.45
N ARG A 553 -35.85 -23.76 -13.14
CA ARG A 553 -36.00 -24.42 -11.83
C ARG A 553 -35.10 -23.77 -10.78
N GLU A 554 -35.25 -24.20 -9.53
CA GLU A 554 -34.41 -23.74 -8.42
C GLU A 554 -32.91 -23.93 -8.72
N GLY A 555 -32.12 -22.90 -8.45
CA GLY A 555 -30.69 -22.88 -8.73
C GLY A 555 -30.33 -22.48 -10.17
N TYR A 556 -31.31 -22.05 -10.97
CA TYR A 556 -31.11 -21.55 -12.33
C TYR A 556 -31.74 -20.17 -12.52
N VAL A 557 -31.16 -19.38 -13.41
CA VAL A 557 -31.59 -18.02 -13.73
C VAL A 557 -31.52 -17.77 -15.23
N VAL A 558 -32.48 -17.00 -15.73
CA VAL A 558 -32.39 -16.36 -17.05
C VAL A 558 -32.21 -14.85 -16.85
N VAL A 559 -31.15 -14.32 -17.44
CA VAL A 559 -30.86 -12.89 -17.54
C VAL A 559 -31.44 -12.39 -18.87
N ASP A 560 -32.50 -11.62 -18.77
CA ASP A 560 -33.28 -11.09 -19.90
C ASP A 560 -32.84 -9.66 -20.19
N MET A 561 -32.06 -9.47 -21.25
CA MET A 561 -31.43 -8.21 -21.64
C MET A 561 -32.29 -7.54 -22.71
N ASP A 562 -33.05 -6.53 -22.30
CA ASP A 562 -34.02 -5.82 -23.13
C ASP A 562 -33.37 -4.70 -23.97
N VAL A 563 -34.10 -4.25 -24.99
CA VAL A 563 -33.78 -3.06 -25.79
C VAL A 563 -34.75 -1.95 -25.40
N PRO A 564 -34.31 -0.91 -24.67
CA PRO A 564 -35.17 0.20 -24.29
C PRO A 564 -35.42 1.15 -25.47
N ASP A 565 -36.49 1.95 -25.39
CA ASP A 565 -36.81 2.96 -26.41
C ASP A 565 -35.72 4.05 -26.54
N GLN A 566 -35.00 4.33 -25.43
CA GLN A 566 -33.88 5.27 -25.36
C GLN A 566 -32.83 4.75 -24.36
N GLY A 567 -31.54 4.92 -24.69
CA GLY A 567 -30.42 4.48 -23.86
C GLY A 567 -29.78 3.18 -24.33
N ASP A 568 -28.81 2.69 -23.56
CA ASP A 568 -28.08 1.47 -23.89
C ASP A 568 -28.94 0.22 -23.69
N THR A 569 -28.77 -0.77 -24.57
CA THR A 569 -29.43 -2.07 -24.43
C THR A 569 -28.87 -2.82 -23.22
N GLY A 570 -29.64 -3.76 -22.67
CA GLY A 570 -29.15 -4.65 -21.61
C GLY A 570 -27.89 -5.40 -22.01
N TRP A 571 -27.75 -5.75 -23.30
CA TRP A 571 -26.55 -6.39 -23.85
C TRP A 571 -25.33 -5.48 -23.79
N THR A 572 -25.48 -4.23 -24.25
CA THR A 572 -24.45 -3.20 -24.21
C THR A 572 -24.00 -2.95 -22.77
N LEU A 573 -24.98 -2.73 -21.89
CA LEU A 573 -24.74 -2.41 -20.48
C LEU A 573 -23.98 -3.53 -19.77
N LEU A 574 -24.38 -4.79 -19.96
CA LEU A 574 -23.72 -5.91 -19.30
C LEU A 574 -22.31 -6.17 -19.87
N ASN A 575 -22.10 -6.01 -21.18
CA ASN A 575 -20.76 -6.11 -21.78
C ASN A 575 -19.80 -5.04 -21.24
N GLN A 576 -20.29 -3.83 -21.00
CA GLN A 576 -19.51 -2.71 -20.46
C GLN A 576 -19.27 -2.84 -18.95
N GLN A 577 -20.28 -3.24 -18.17
CA GLN A 577 -20.20 -3.21 -16.70
C GLN A 577 -19.71 -4.50 -16.06
N VAL A 578 -19.81 -5.64 -16.76
CA VAL A 578 -19.33 -6.94 -16.28
C VAL A 578 -18.11 -7.39 -17.08
N GLY A 579 -18.18 -7.31 -18.40
CA GLY A 579 -17.11 -7.70 -19.31
C GLY A 579 -17.64 -8.33 -20.59
N ARG A 580 -16.78 -8.47 -21.60
CA ARG A 580 -17.15 -8.97 -22.93
C ARG A 580 -17.79 -10.36 -22.89
N TYR A 581 -18.88 -10.57 -23.62
CA TYR A 581 -19.51 -11.88 -23.78
C TYR A 581 -18.53 -12.92 -24.35
N GLY A 582 -18.53 -14.12 -23.75
CA GLY A 582 -17.55 -15.19 -24.02
C GLY A 582 -16.28 -15.10 -23.17
N SER A 583 -16.09 -14.05 -22.38
CA SER A 583 -14.97 -13.95 -21.43
C SER A 583 -15.25 -14.70 -20.13
N VAL A 584 -14.25 -14.80 -19.25
CA VAL A 584 -14.43 -15.37 -17.89
C VAL A 584 -15.42 -14.53 -17.07
N ALA A 585 -15.46 -13.21 -17.28
CA ALA A 585 -16.36 -12.31 -16.57
C ALA A 585 -17.81 -12.38 -17.09
N PHE A 586 -18.01 -12.63 -18.39
CA PHE A 586 -19.34 -12.85 -18.97
C PHE A 586 -19.33 -14.12 -19.86
N PRO A 587 -19.43 -15.32 -19.25
CA PRO A 587 -19.26 -16.58 -19.95
C PRO A 587 -20.26 -16.80 -21.08
N ALA A 588 -19.80 -17.35 -22.20
CA ALA A 588 -20.70 -17.81 -23.26
C ALA A 588 -21.65 -18.89 -22.71
N THR A 589 -22.90 -18.82 -23.11
CA THR A 589 -23.97 -19.68 -22.59
C THR A 589 -25.04 -19.91 -23.64
N TYR A 590 -26.05 -20.71 -23.31
CA TYR A 590 -27.25 -20.82 -24.12
C TYR A 590 -27.91 -19.43 -24.23
N LEU A 591 -27.90 -18.86 -25.43
CA LEU A 591 -28.29 -17.47 -25.70
C LEU A 591 -29.40 -17.41 -26.73
N VAL A 592 -30.50 -16.71 -26.43
CA VAL A 592 -31.67 -16.60 -27.31
C VAL A 592 -31.91 -15.15 -27.67
N GLY A 593 -31.93 -14.84 -28.97
CA GLY A 593 -32.29 -13.53 -29.50
C GLY A 593 -33.80 -13.34 -29.51
N THR A 594 -34.24 -12.18 -29.05
CA THR A 594 -35.66 -11.81 -29.01
C THR A 594 -36.05 -11.03 -30.27
N PRO A 595 -37.35 -10.99 -30.65
CA PRO A 595 -37.78 -10.24 -31.82
C PRO A 595 -37.53 -8.73 -31.75
N SER A 596 -37.36 -8.17 -30.54
CA SER A 596 -37.05 -6.75 -30.32
C SER A 596 -35.56 -6.42 -30.44
N GLY A 597 -34.69 -7.43 -30.65
CA GLY A 597 -33.24 -7.27 -30.70
C GLY A 597 -32.53 -7.45 -29.35
N GLY A 598 -33.28 -7.74 -28.28
CA GLY A 598 -32.72 -8.14 -26.98
C GLY A 598 -32.27 -9.60 -26.95
N VAL A 599 -31.80 -10.07 -25.81
CA VAL A 599 -31.34 -11.46 -25.64
C VAL A 599 -31.66 -12.06 -24.27
N HIS A 600 -31.90 -13.36 -24.22
CA HIS A 600 -32.02 -14.15 -22.98
C HIS A 600 -30.76 -15.01 -22.79
N ALA A 601 -30.04 -14.84 -21.68
CA ALA A 601 -28.86 -15.63 -21.32
C ALA A 601 -29.12 -16.51 -20.09
N TYR A 602 -28.76 -17.79 -20.17
CA TYR A 602 -29.18 -18.82 -19.21
C TYR A 602 -27.99 -19.23 -18.31
N TYR A 603 -28.14 -19.24 -16.99
CA TYR A 603 -27.03 -19.57 -16.07
C TYR A 603 -27.48 -20.45 -14.90
N ARG A 604 -26.51 -21.16 -14.31
CA ARG A 604 -26.63 -21.73 -12.97
C ARG A 604 -26.35 -20.65 -11.92
N VAL A 605 -27.10 -20.66 -10.84
CA VAL A 605 -26.90 -19.75 -9.70
C VAL A 605 -25.86 -20.37 -8.77
N PRO A 606 -24.70 -19.71 -8.54
CA PRO A 606 -23.70 -20.22 -7.63
C PRO A 606 -24.17 -20.11 -6.16
N GLU A 607 -23.59 -20.93 -5.28
CA GLU A 607 -23.97 -21.03 -3.86
C GLU A 607 -24.01 -19.68 -3.14
N VAL A 608 -23.10 -18.76 -3.49
CA VAL A 608 -23.02 -17.41 -2.91
C VAL A 608 -24.32 -16.60 -3.06
N LEU A 609 -25.08 -16.84 -4.14
CA LEU A 609 -26.34 -16.17 -4.47
C LEU A 609 -27.57 -17.08 -4.38
N ALA A 610 -27.39 -18.35 -4.05
CA ALA A 610 -28.49 -19.31 -3.90
C ALA A 610 -29.51 -18.81 -2.85
N GLY A 611 -30.78 -18.73 -3.24
CA GLY A 611 -31.86 -18.23 -2.38
C GLY A 611 -31.86 -16.72 -2.12
N LYS A 612 -30.85 -15.96 -2.58
CA LYS A 612 -30.73 -14.50 -2.39
C LYS A 612 -31.20 -13.68 -3.59
N LEU A 613 -31.21 -14.27 -4.79
CA LEU A 613 -31.64 -13.58 -5.99
C LEU A 613 -33.15 -13.31 -6.00
N LYS A 614 -33.50 -12.08 -6.38
CA LYS A 614 -34.88 -11.64 -6.57
C LYS A 614 -35.29 -11.82 -8.03
N ASN A 615 -36.47 -12.38 -8.26
CA ASN A 615 -37.10 -12.31 -9.58
C ASN A 615 -37.47 -10.85 -9.87
N ALA A 616 -36.68 -10.20 -10.74
CA ALA A 616 -36.71 -8.76 -10.96
C ALA A 616 -37.27 -8.45 -12.35
N ALA A 617 -38.16 -7.46 -12.41
CA ALA A 617 -38.68 -6.90 -13.64
C ALA A 617 -38.45 -5.38 -13.60
N HIS A 618 -37.57 -4.89 -14.47
CA HIS A 618 -37.16 -3.51 -14.67
C HIS A 618 -36.79 -2.81 -13.34
N PRO A 619 -35.89 -3.39 -12.52
CA PRO A 619 -35.51 -2.78 -11.26
C PRO A 619 -34.89 -1.41 -11.54
N ASN A 620 -35.48 -0.36 -10.97
CA ASN A 620 -35.06 1.03 -11.16
C ASN A 620 -34.96 1.47 -12.64
N GLY A 621 -35.74 0.86 -13.53
CA GLY A 621 -35.74 1.19 -14.96
C GLY A 621 -34.57 0.62 -15.76
N MET A 622 -33.80 -0.32 -15.21
CA MET A 622 -32.71 -0.97 -15.94
C MET A 622 -33.25 -1.95 -17.00
N PRO A 623 -32.64 -2.01 -18.20
CA PRO A 623 -33.06 -2.90 -19.29
C PRO A 623 -32.54 -4.35 -19.09
N ILE A 624 -32.51 -4.84 -17.85
CA ILE A 624 -32.06 -6.18 -17.51
C ILE A 624 -33.03 -6.78 -16.48
N ASP A 625 -33.76 -7.80 -16.88
CA ASP A 625 -34.72 -8.56 -16.07
C ASP A 625 -34.08 -9.88 -15.60
N LEU A 626 -34.50 -10.37 -14.42
CA LEU A 626 -34.11 -11.70 -13.92
C LEU A 626 -35.33 -12.59 -13.74
N ARG A 627 -35.29 -13.77 -14.35
CA ARG A 627 -36.24 -14.87 -14.09
C ARG A 627 -35.52 -15.96 -13.29
N VAL A 628 -35.93 -16.16 -12.05
CA VAL A 628 -35.20 -16.98 -11.06
C VAL A 628 -36.14 -18.00 -10.40
N ASP A 629 -35.65 -19.21 -10.12
CA ASP A 629 -36.29 -20.22 -9.24
C ASP A 629 -37.79 -20.44 -9.48
N GLY A 630 -38.23 -20.56 -10.73
CA GLY A 630 -39.63 -20.81 -11.06
C GLY A 630 -40.59 -19.67 -10.74
N LYS A 631 -40.07 -18.47 -10.45
CA LYS A 631 -40.86 -17.27 -10.10
C LYS A 631 -41.23 -16.43 -11.32
N GLY A 632 -40.60 -16.67 -12.45
CA GLY A 632 -40.89 -16.05 -13.74
C GLY A 632 -40.58 -16.99 -14.92
N TYR A 633 -40.81 -16.52 -16.14
CA TYR A 633 -40.53 -17.26 -17.36
C TYR A 633 -40.03 -16.32 -18.47
N VAL A 634 -39.41 -16.92 -19.48
CA VAL A 634 -39.09 -16.28 -20.77
C VAL A 634 -39.67 -17.09 -21.91
N ILE A 635 -39.79 -16.54 -23.11
CA ILE A 635 -40.14 -17.32 -24.31
C ILE A 635 -38.89 -18.01 -24.85
N GLY A 636 -39.01 -19.30 -25.17
CA GLY A 636 -37.89 -20.16 -25.59
C GLY A 636 -37.55 -20.04 -27.08
N ALA A 637 -36.33 -20.45 -27.43
CA ALA A 637 -35.84 -20.45 -28.82
C ALA A 637 -36.70 -21.31 -29.76
N GLY A 638 -36.84 -20.88 -31.01
CA GLY A 638 -37.69 -21.53 -32.00
C GLY A 638 -39.19 -21.30 -31.80
N SER A 639 -39.57 -20.40 -30.89
CA SER A 639 -40.95 -19.89 -30.76
C SER A 639 -41.22 -18.79 -31.78
N HIS A 640 -42.43 -18.79 -32.35
CA HIS A 640 -42.95 -17.75 -33.22
C HIS A 640 -44.14 -17.05 -32.57
N VAL A 641 -44.06 -15.72 -32.46
CA VAL A 641 -45.10 -14.85 -31.88
C VAL A 641 -45.43 -13.71 -32.85
N GLU A 642 -46.50 -12.95 -32.59
CA GLU A 642 -46.94 -11.84 -33.46
C GLU A 642 -45.82 -10.82 -33.73
N SER A 643 -44.91 -10.61 -32.78
CA SER A 643 -43.79 -9.67 -32.92
C SER A 643 -42.57 -10.22 -33.66
N GLY A 644 -42.53 -11.53 -33.99
CA GLY A 644 -41.42 -12.19 -34.68
C GLY A 644 -40.90 -13.46 -33.99
N ASP A 645 -39.72 -13.92 -34.40
CA ASP A 645 -39.12 -15.18 -33.96
C ASP A 645 -38.17 -15.02 -32.78
N TYR A 646 -38.18 -15.97 -31.85
CA TYR A 646 -37.10 -16.15 -30.89
C TYR A 646 -36.07 -17.11 -31.47
N ARG A 647 -34.82 -16.66 -31.64
CA ARG A 647 -33.79 -17.39 -32.38
C ARG A 647 -32.64 -17.80 -31.46
N LEU A 648 -32.13 -19.01 -31.60
CA LEU A 648 -30.94 -19.46 -30.88
C LEU A 648 -29.72 -18.74 -31.46
N LEU A 649 -28.94 -18.06 -30.62
CA LEU A 649 -27.75 -17.30 -31.04
C LEU A 649 -26.45 -17.98 -30.61
N ASP A 650 -26.44 -18.65 -29.46
CA ASP A 650 -25.25 -19.33 -28.95
C ASP A 650 -25.62 -20.52 -28.05
N VAL A 651 -24.68 -21.45 -27.90
CA VAL A 651 -24.80 -22.65 -27.06
C VAL A 651 -23.55 -22.79 -26.17
N PRO A 652 -23.68 -23.33 -24.94
CA PRO A 652 -22.53 -23.49 -24.07
C PRO A 652 -21.57 -24.56 -24.60
N GLY A 653 -20.31 -24.51 -24.16
CA GLY A 653 -19.28 -25.51 -24.51
C GLY A 653 -19.54 -26.90 -23.89
N GLU A 654 -18.55 -27.80 -24.00
CA GLU A 654 -18.65 -29.22 -23.59
C GLU A 654 -19.03 -29.43 -22.11
N THR A 655 -18.84 -28.41 -21.26
CA THR A 655 -19.15 -28.44 -19.83
C THR A 655 -20.62 -28.15 -19.49
N GLY A 656 -21.46 -27.87 -20.50
CA GLY A 656 -22.86 -27.49 -20.32
C GLY A 656 -23.03 -26.06 -19.78
N ILE A 657 -24.23 -25.74 -19.28
CA ILE A 657 -24.56 -24.38 -18.82
C ILE A 657 -23.60 -23.89 -17.72
N PRO A 658 -22.94 -22.73 -17.91
CA PRO A 658 -22.05 -22.15 -16.91
C PRO A 658 -22.81 -21.59 -15.70
N GLU A 659 -22.09 -21.46 -14.58
CA GLU A 659 -22.54 -20.63 -13.46
C GLU A 659 -22.37 -19.14 -13.78
N LEU A 660 -23.17 -18.29 -13.12
CA LEU A 660 -22.87 -16.85 -13.08
C LEU A 660 -21.43 -16.65 -12.59
N SER A 661 -20.65 -15.86 -13.33
CA SER A 661 -19.28 -15.53 -12.92
C SER A 661 -19.28 -14.74 -11.60
N LEU A 662 -18.11 -14.64 -10.96
CA LEU A 662 -17.95 -13.81 -9.76
C LEU A 662 -18.27 -12.34 -10.04
N ASP A 663 -17.94 -11.83 -11.23
CA ASP A 663 -18.18 -10.45 -11.61
C ASP A 663 -19.67 -10.19 -11.90
N MET A 664 -20.37 -11.13 -12.55
CA MET A 664 -21.84 -11.07 -12.65
C MET A 664 -22.49 -11.10 -11.25
N CYS A 665 -22.00 -11.94 -10.33
CA CYS A 665 -22.52 -11.99 -8.97
C CYS A 665 -22.32 -10.67 -8.20
N ARG A 666 -21.13 -10.07 -8.33
CA ARG A 666 -20.81 -8.75 -7.75
C ARG A 666 -21.70 -7.67 -8.34
N TRP A 667 -21.85 -7.65 -9.66
CA TRP A 667 -22.70 -6.67 -10.35
C TRP A 667 -24.15 -6.76 -9.85
N LEU A 668 -24.72 -7.97 -9.76
CA LEU A 668 -26.06 -8.22 -9.22
C LEU A 668 -26.20 -7.82 -7.76
N THR A 669 -25.16 -8.02 -6.94
CA THR A 669 -25.18 -7.65 -5.52
C THR A 669 -25.07 -6.15 -5.30
N ASN A 670 -24.24 -5.47 -6.10
CA ASN A 670 -23.99 -4.04 -5.99
C ASN A 670 -25.09 -3.19 -6.67
N THR A 671 -25.85 -3.80 -7.57
CA THR A 671 -26.91 -3.11 -8.30
C THR A 671 -28.24 -3.26 -7.55
N PRO A 672 -28.82 -2.15 -7.04
CA PRO A 672 -30.02 -2.22 -6.22
C PRO A 672 -31.20 -2.87 -6.94
N GLY A 673 -31.84 -3.84 -6.30
CA GLY A 673 -33.09 -4.45 -6.77
C GLY A 673 -32.98 -5.88 -7.31
N TYR A 674 -31.78 -6.45 -7.42
CA TYR A 674 -31.57 -7.83 -7.89
C TYR A 674 -31.34 -8.87 -6.78
N VAL A 675 -30.89 -8.45 -5.59
CA VAL A 675 -30.67 -9.32 -4.42
C VAL A 675 -31.64 -8.92 -3.29
N LEU A 676 -32.07 -9.89 -2.48
CA LEU A 676 -32.87 -9.66 -1.28
C LEU A 676 -32.03 -8.99 -0.19
N ASP A 677 -32.54 -7.91 0.41
CA ASP A 677 -31.88 -7.25 1.54
C ASP A 677 -31.80 -8.20 2.75
N ASP A 678 -30.58 -8.50 3.23
CA ASP A 678 -30.36 -9.31 4.43
C ASP A 678 -30.51 -8.42 5.69
N PRO A 679 -31.44 -8.72 6.62
CA PRO A 679 -31.59 -7.95 7.86
C PRO A 679 -30.39 -8.02 8.82
N GLN A 680 -29.38 -8.85 8.56
CA GLN A 680 -28.26 -9.11 9.49
C GLN A 680 -26.85 -8.76 8.99
N GLN A 681 -26.67 -8.08 7.85
CA GLN A 681 -25.32 -7.64 7.48
C GLN A 681 -24.91 -6.31 8.15
N PRO A 682 -23.75 -6.25 8.84
CA PRO A 682 -23.16 -5.00 9.27
C PRO A 682 -22.74 -4.17 8.04
N MET A 683 -23.18 -2.91 8.00
CA MET A 683 -22.83 -1.98 6.92
C MET A 683 -21.30 -1.90 6.75
N GLN A 684 -20.80 -2.38 5.62
CA GLN A 684 -19.48 -2.02 5.13
C GLN A 684 -19.54 -0.58 4.58
N PRO A 685 -18.56 0.29 4.87
CA PRO A 685 -18.52 1.62 4.29
C PRO A 685 -18.26 1.52 2.79
N VAL A 686 -19.23 2.00 2.01
CA VAL A 686 -19.12 2.21 0.57
C VAL A 686 -18.17 3.39 0.35
N PHE A 687 -16.96 3.12 -0.13
CA PHE A 687 -16.10 4.14 -0.73
C PHE A 687 -16.60 4.41 -2.15
N SER A 688 -17.36 5.47 -2.34
CA SER A 688 -17.75 5.94 -3.68
C SER A 688 -16.61 6.75 -4.30
N HIS A 689 -16.08 6.24 -5.42
CA HIS A 689 -15.31 7.01 -6.40
C HIS A 689 -16.27 7.95 -7.13
N GLY A 690 -16.15 9.26 -6.88
CA GLY A 690 -16.92 10.27 -7.59
C GLY A 690 -16.64 11.66 -7.05
N GLY A 691 -15.92 12.47 -7.83
CA GLY A 691 -15.61 13.86 -7.49
C GLY A 691 -16.87 14.69 -7.29
N TYR A 692 -16.95 15.37 -6.16
CA TYR A 692 -17.76 16.57 -6.01
C TYR A 692 -16.86 17.78 -5.81
N VAL A 693 -16.83 18.64 -6.83
CA VAL A 693 -16.65 20.08 -6.64
C VAL A 693 -17.86 20.53 -5.82
N ARG A 694 -17.66 20.82 -4.54
CA ARG A 694 -18.67 21.52 -3.74
C ARG A 694 -18.37 23.01 -3.82
N GLU A 695 -19.20 23.74 -4.55
CA GLU A 695 -19.21 25.20 -4.47
C GLU A 695 -19.36 25.63 -3.01
N THR A 696 -18.39 26.39 -2.51
CA THR A 696 -18.40 26.96 -1.17
C THR A 696 -19.52 28.00 -1.05
N PRO A 697 -20.42 27.90 -0.05
CA PRO A 697 -21.28 29.03 0.30
C PRO A 697 -20.41 30.19 0.79
N LYS A 698 -20.63 31.39 0.25
CA LYS A 698 -20.00 32.62 0.73
C LYS A 698 -20.34 32.84 2.22
N GLY A 699 -19.33 32.80 3.10
CA GLY A 699 -19.46 33.33 4.46
C GLY A 699 -18.83 32.53 5.61
N SER A 700 -18.23 31.36 5.38
CA SER A 700 -17.57 30.60 6.46
C SER A 700 -16.12 31.08 6.66
N PRO A 701 -15.68 31.39 7.90
CA PRO A 701 -14.31 31.82 8.15
C PRO A 701 -13.31 30.68 7.88
N SER A 702 -12.17 31.03 7.30
CA SER A 702 -11.10 30.06 6.99
C SER A 702 -10.48 29.48 8.27
N LEU A 703 -9.97 28.25 8.17
CA LEU A 703 -9.30 27.50 9.25
C LEU A 703 -8.11 28.28 9.87
N ALA A 704 -7.49 29.17 9.08
CA ALA A 704 -6.45 30.10 9.50
C ALA A 704 -6.97 31.23 10.43
N GLN A 705 -8.26 31.59 10.37
CA GLN A 705 -8.89 32.55 11.30
C GLN A 705 -9.30 31.89 12.63
N LEU A 706 -9.58 30.58 12.64
CA LEU A 706 -9.85 29.81 13.85
C LEU A 706 -8.59 29.57 14.69
N MET A 707 -7.44 29.35 14.05
CA MET A 707 -6.17 29.10 14.75
C MET A 707 -5.48 30.36 15.34
N LYS A 708 -6.01 31.57 15.08
CA LYS A 708 -5.50 32.81 15.70
C LYS A 708 -6.09 33.08 17.09
N ARG A 709 -7.02 32.26 17.59
CA ARG A 709 -7.57 32.37 18.96
C ARG A 709 -7.36 31.06 19.71
N GLY A 710 -6.25 30.94 20.43
CA GLY A 710 -6.03 29.77 21.28
C GLY A 710 -4.66 29.67 21.95
N SER A 711 -4.20 30.73 22.61
CA SER A 711 -3.13 30.61 23.62
C SER A 711 -3.79 30.42 25.00
N SER A 712 -4.02 29.17 25.41
CA SER A 712 -4.21 28.77 26.82
C SER A 712 -4.37 27.24 26.92
N GLY A 713 -3.50 26.58 27.69
CA GLY A 713 -3.43 25.12 27.82
C GLY A 713 -4.60 24.49 28.60
N GLY A 714 -5.67 24.16 27.89
CA GLY A 714 -6.71 23.23 28.34
C GLY A 714 -6.95 22.16 27.27
N GLU A 715 -7.44 20.98 27.67
CA GLU A 715 -7.85 19.92 26.74
C GLU A 715 -8.76 20.49 25.64
N PRO A 716 -8.64 19.99 24.39
CA PRO A 716 -9.46 20.45 23.29
C PRO A 716 -10.95 20.25 23.62
N GLN A 717 -11.72 21.35 23.61
CA GLN A 717 -13.15 21.28 23.91
C GLN A 717 -13.87 20.45 22.83
N PRO A 718 -14.78 19.55 23.24
CA PRO A 718 -15.51 18.70 22.32
C PRO A 718 -16.43 19.51 21.41
N ASP A 719 -16.59 19.06 20.16
CA ASP A 719 -17.58 19.64 19.25
C ASP A 719 -19.01 19.38 19.75
N MET A 720 -19.72 20.45 20.10
CA MET A 720 -21.09 20.41 20.63
C MET A 720 -22.14 20.82 19.58
N THR A 721 -21.78 20.86 18.30
CA THR A 721 -22.68 21.33 17.24
C THR A 721 -23.88 20.37 17.07
N PRO A 722 -25.13 20.86 17.02
CA PRO A 722 -26.32 20.04 16.85
C PRO A 722 -26.33 19.23 15.55
N ILE A 723 -26.87 18.02 15.59
CA ILE A 723 -26.94 17.12 14.43
C ILE A 723 -28.30 17.27 13.71
N PRO A 724 -28.31 17.46 12.38
CA PRO A 724 -29.54 17.59 11.60
C PRO A 724 -30.41 16.30 11.61
N PRO A 725 -31.74 16.41 11.41
CA PRO A 725 -32.64 15.26 11.39
C PRO A 725 -32.31 14.32 10.21
N GLY A 726 -32.20 13.02 10.50
CA GLY A 726 -31.89 11.97 9.52
C GLY A 726 -30.83 10.97 9.99
N SER A 727 -29.82 11.44 10.75
CA SER A 727 -28.69 10.63 11.24
C SER A 727 -28.36 10.81 12.72
N ARG A 728 -29.17 11.59 13.46
CA ARG A 728 -28.91 12.01 14.85
C ARG A 728 -28.47 10.91 15.80
N ASN A 729 -29.18 9.79 15.81
CA ASN A 729 -28.89 8.68 16.73
C ASN A 729 -27.57 7.97 16.37
N THR A 730 -27.33 7.77 15.08
CA THR A 730 -26.11 7.12 14.57
C THR A 730 -24.89 8.00 14.79
N ASP A 731 -24.99 9.29 14.49
CA ASP A 731 -23.86 10.22 14.58
C ASP A 731 -23.53 10.55 16.05
N LEU A 732 -24.54 10.70 16.93
CA LEU A 732 -24.31 10.88 18.37
C LEU A 732 -23.73 9.62 19.01
N HIS A 733 -24.17 8.44 18.57
CA HIS A 733 -23.62 7.17 19.03
C HIS A 733 -22.15 7.04 18.61
N ALA A 734 -21.82 7.23 17.33
CA ALA A 734 -20.46 7.16 16.82
C ALA A 734 -19.53 8.18 17.50
N TRP A 735 -20.01 9.41 17.67
CA TRP A 735 -19.25 10.48 18.33
C TRP A 735 -18.96 10.18 19.79
N ALA A 736 -19.96 9.74 20.57
CA ALA A 736 -19.76 9.43 21.99
C ALA A 736 -18.99 8.11 22.20
N TYR A 737 -19.20 7.10 21.36
CA TYR A 737 -18.47 5.83 21.40
C TYR A 737 -16.97 6.03 21.11
N GLY A 738 -16.64 6.80 20.07
CA GLY A 738 -15.25 7.13 19.74
C GLY A 738 -14.53 7.90 20.86
N ARG A 739 -15.24 8.72 21.63
CA ARG A 739 -14.68 9.35 22.82
C ARG A 739 -14.53 8.37 23.98
N ALA A 740 -15.53 7.54 24.22
CA ALA A 740 -15.56 6.60 25.34
C ALA A 740 -14.51 5.47 25.20
N ILE A 741 -14.19 5.02 23.97
CA ILE A 741 -13.16 4.00 23.74
C ILE A 741 -11.74 4.54 23.99
N ASN A 742 -11.50 5.81 23.65
CA ASN A 742 -10.18 6.45 23.74
C ASN A 742 -9.93 7.11 25.12
N HIS A 743 -10.99 7.44 25.87
CA HIS A 743 -10.91 8.13 27.17
C HIS A 743 -11.81 7.46 28.21
N GLN A 744 -11.50 6.20 28.56
CA GLN A 744 -12.26 5.40 29.53
C GLN A 744 -12.18 5.96 30.97
N ASP A 745 -11.19 6.79 31.26
CA ASP A 745 -11.02 7.53 32.50
C ASP A 745 -11.97 8.73 32.63
N ASN A 746 -12.66 9.13 31.55
CA ASN A 746 -13.48 10.34 31.48
C ASN A 746 -14.96 10.08 31.08
N LEU A 747 -15.47 8.88 31.34
CA LEU A 747 -16.82 8.46 30.89
C LEU A 747 -17.95 9.35 31.42
N THR A 748 -17.84 9.86 32.65
CA THR A 748 -18.88 10.72 33.25
C THR A 748 -19.01 12.06 32.53
N ALA A 749 -17.91 12.67 32.08
CA ALA A 749 -17.98 13.91 31.30
C ALA A 749 -18.53 13.65 29.89
N ILE A 750 -18.15 12.53 29.28
CA ILE A 750 -18.64 12.13 27.95
C ILE A 750 -20.15 11.86 27.97
N GLU A 751 -20.67 11.26 29.04
CA GLU A 751 -22.11 11.09 29.25
C GLU A 751 -22.82 12.45 29.29
N LEU A 752 -22.32 13.39 30.11
CA LEU A 752 -22.88 14.75 30.22
C LEU A 752 -22.87 15.49 28.87
N ASP A 753 -21.77 15.39 28.13
CA ASP A 753 -21.64 16.00 26.81
C ASP A 753 -22.62 15.38 25.79
N LEU A 754 -22.83 14.06 25.84
CA LEU A 754 -23.81 13.35 25.02
C LEU A 754 -25.24 13.84 25.33
N TYR A 755 -25.59 14.03 26.59
CA TYR A 755 -26.87 14.61 26.98
C TYR A 755 -27.04 16.05 26.50
N GLN A 756 -26.00 16.87 26.63
CA GLN A 756 -26.06 18.25 26.18
C GLN A 756 -26.19 18.36 24.65
N ARG A 757 -25.39 17.59 23.89
CA ARG A 757 -25.43 17.59 22.42
C ARG A 757 -26.69 16.91 21.88
N GLY A 758 -27.18 15.86 22.54
CA GLY A 758 -28.42 15.16 22.19
C GLY A 758 -29.65 16.06 22.32
N ARG A 759 -29.77 16.78 23.43
CA ARG A 759 -30.85 17.78 23.64
C ARG A 759 -30.77 18.90 22.61
N ALA A 760 -29.57 19.40 22.34
CA ALA A 760 -29.37 20.44 21.32
C ALA A 760 -29.71 19.95 19.91
N SER A 761 -29.60 18.65 19.65
CA SER A 761 -29.99 17.98 18.40
C SER A 761 -31.48 17.59 18.36
N GLY A 762 -32.25 17.89 19.41
CA GLY A 762 -33.69 17.66 19.47
C GLY A 762 -34.12 16.23 19.83
N LEU A 763 -33.26 15.47 20.50
CA LEU A 763 -33.60 14.16 21.08
C LEU A 763 -34.10 14.33 22.53
N ASP A 764 -34.97 13.41 22.96
CA ASP A 764 -35.38 13.35 24.36
C ASP A 764 -34.36 12.58 25.23
N ASP A 765 -34.46 12.77 26.55
CA ASP A 765 -33.53 12.14 27.49
C ASP A 765 -33.62 10.61 27.53
N ALA A 766 -34.73 10.01 27.07
CA ALA A 766 -34.91 8.57 27.04
C ALA A 766 -34.20 7.94 25.83
N GLU A 767 -34.24 8.60 24.67
CA GLU A 767 -33.47 8.25 23.48
C GLU A 767 -31.98 8.35 23.74
N ILE A 768 -31.53 9.45 24.36
CA ILE A 768 -30.12 9.67 24.72
C ILE A 768 -29.64 8.60 25.72
N ARG A 769 -30.48 8.26 26.71
CA ARG A 769 -30.17 7.18 27.67
C ARG A 769 -29.99 5.84 26.96
N THR A 770 -30.77 5.58 25.92
CA THR A 770 -30.69 4.35 25.12
C THR A 770 -29.38 4.30 24.32
N ILE A 771 -28.95 5.44 23.77
CA ILE A 771 -27.65 5.59 23.09
C ILE A 771 -26.50 5.30 24.08
N TRP A 772 -26.51 5.92 25.25
CA TRP A 772 -25.47 5.70 26.27
C TRP A 772 -25.44 4.25 26.76
N GLY A 773 -26.61 3.65 27.01
CA GLY A 773 -26.70 2.23 27.38
C GLY A 773 -26.24 1.27 26.28
N SER A 774 -26.34 1.66 25.00
CA SER A 774 -25.76 0.90 23.88
C SER A 774 -24.23 0.96 23.89
N ILE A 775 -23.66 2.15 24.08
CA ILE A 775 -22.21 2.39 24.16
C ILE A 775 -21.58 1.58 25.30
N MET A 776 -22.16 1.63 26.51
CA MET A 776 -21.63 0.90 27.66
C MET A 776 -21.70 -0.62 27.48
N ARG A 777 -22.73 -1.14 26.81
CA ARG A 777 -22.81 -2.58 26.48
C ARG A 777 -21.73 -3.00 25.49
N GLN A 778 -21.46 -2.19 24.47
CA GLN A 778 -20.40 -2.46 23.50
C GLN A 778 -19.00 -2.39 24.13
N LEU A 779 -18.74 -1.43 25.01
CA LEU A 779 -17.47 -1.35 25.74
C LEU A 779 -17.25 -2.59 26.63
N ASN A 780 -18.28 -3.01 27.37
CA ASN A 780 -18.19 -4.19 28.23
C ASN A 780 -18.05 -5.50 27.44
N SER A 781 -18.65 -5.63 26.25
CA SER A 781 -18.46 -6.80 25.39
C SER A 781 -17.06 -6.89 24.77
N THR A 782 -16.37 -5.75 24.65
CA THR A 782 -15.01 -5.69 24.10
C THR A 782 -13.96 -6.09 25.14
N GLN A 783 -14.23 -5.85 26.44
CA GLN A 783 -13.35 -6.26 27.54
C GLN A 783 -13.42 -7.76 27.89
N GLY A 784 -14.51 -8.46 27.55
CA GLY A 784 -14.67 -9.90 27.80
C GLY A 784 -13.95 -10.85 26.83
N ARG A 785 -13.16 -10.31 25.89
CA ARG A 785 -12.42 -11.06 24.85
C ARG A 785 -10.90 -10.84 24.88
N GLN A 786 -10.34 -10.31 25.98
CA GLN A 786 -8.89 -10.25 26.21
C GLN A 786 -8.44 -11.33 27.19
#